data_AF-A0A916FL80-F1
#
_entry.id   AF-A0A916FL80-F1
#
_cell.length_a   1.000
_cell.length_b   1.000
_cell.length_c   1.000
_cell.angle_alpha   90.00
_cell.angle_beta   90.00
_cell.angle_gamma   90.00
#
_symmetry.space_group_name_H-M   'P 1'
#
loop_
_entity.id
_entity.type
_entity.pdbx_description
1 polymer ?
#
loop_
_entity_poly.entity_id
_entity_poly.type
_entity_poly.pdbx_seq_one_letter_code
_entity_poly.pdbx_strand_id
1 'polypeptide(L)'
;MHIKLLWLLVVLSILLSACGGTPTPEAAATPVPGAQPTPDPNQTTVLFAVNEYEMASYNDLIKAFEKDNPGIKIKSVSINEILGLGPLDTQWPDDYAQKLAAGADVVSVNAGDQSASEKGLVRDLKPLIDADTTFKGDDFIPGALEQFQWKGGTWGVPTSAEFQFIVFDKALFDKAGVSYPEPGWTWDDFTAKAKALTLRDGDTTTQWGFIEPFPNHARFIMSRVKALIDHSTDPATPLFDQPDVRAAVQWYTDLYLKDKVTPYFPPPEGDVTLANLPESYKLVQAGKAAMSTDSGISWQVRKQQTKTMSLVPMPIDKVNERTSPMFVSGVVMSAGTTKPEAAWRWMNFLSQQAPANIATFKRLPARLSVLESGGLLDKLDPDYAAAVRFAFKHVMPAEQTSVGGAFTDAIEAILKDGKPIEQALADAQAQGKENIAEAAKQEAEATPVPTVVVVAPQETPVNANATTIRFSLGTGTFNAPAYRDLAKRFSEANPDIIVEVKQPDLTNTSIDIPEVAKDVDCFMWAPSLQDPKNLEAILNLEPFLDADKSFNKSDFYPATLDQFTEQGQLWALPAEVTPYVIEYNRDLFDAVKVAYPQAGWTMDDFLATAKALTKGSGEAKQYGYVGDYFEASDLVLMLQALGAKIVDMTQDPPRVIYDDATMRAAMQWYVDLHLKHDVKPMFVTDFAKLLTEASTALIDRETMIDDGRAAMWSAYAGMPNLTGSDKRETMNIGAVALPIGAAGSAGGNYVSSSGYYIAAETPAKQACWKWITYLTEQADVKQGLPARKSVAESEAYQQKVGAERAAAYRASLGESGTSAVYQFFSGKNSWLSYSVFWLAKAYGQVVDGDAPVDKALADAQKLSDDFRACVVQKDAQSDTQQQRQCVKQIDPSIPDLLIGIAE
;
A
#
# COMPACT_ATOMS: atom_id res chain seq x y z
N MET A 1 7.55 35.60 67.43
CA MET A 1 7.79 36.98 66.97
C MET A 1 7.03 37.09 65.65
N HIS A 2 5.90 37.76 65.43
CA HIS A 2 4.98 38.65 66.17
C HIS A 2 3.58 38.40 65.53
N ILE A 3 2.53 38.10 66.31
CA ILE A 3 1.38 39.01 66.67
C ILE A 3 0.53 39.35 65.42
N LYS A 4 -0.63 38.70 65.16
CA LYS A 4 -1.98 38.81 65.77
C LYS A 4 -2.91 39.83 65.06
N LEU A 5 -4.16 39.36 64.87
CA LEU A 5 -5.44 40.10 64.79
C LEU A 5 -5.77 40.94 63.53
N LEU A 6 -6.85 40.58 62.83
CA LEU A 6 -8.18 41.18 63.09
C LEU A 6 -9.33 40.24 62.65
N TRP A 7 -10.39 40.26 63.43
CA TRP A 7 -11.64 39.50 63.33
C TRP A 7 -12.75 40.31 62.61
N LEU A 8 -13.86 39.60 62.33
CA LEU A 8 -15.28 40.00 62.43
C LEU A 8 -16.05 40.47 61.18
N LEU A 9 -17.00 39.61 60.75
CA LEU A 9 -18.48 39.84 60.68
C LEU A 9 -19.12 38.61 59.95
N VAL A 10 -19.68 37.60 60.64
CA VAL A 10 -21.04 37.49 61.25
C VAL A 10 -22.15 37.55 60.19
N VAL A 11 -22.63 36.40 59.69
CA VAL A 11 -23.89 35.68 60.07
C VAL A 11 -25.18 36.43 59.68
N LEU A 12 -25.99 35.82 58.80
CA LEU A 12 -27.46 35.75 58.99
C LEU A 12 -28.13 34.65 58.12
N SER A 13 -28.77 33.68 58.82
CA SER A 13 -30.07 33.00 58.52
C SER A 13 -30.25 32.29 57.17
N ILE A 14 -30.29 30.96 57.01
CA ILE A 14 -31.13 29.88 57.63
C ILE A 14 -32.65 30.11 57.52
N LEU A 15 -33.33 29.08 56.96
CA LEU A 15 -34.70 28.55 57.17
C LEU A 15 -35.43 28.39 55.82
N LEU A 16 -36.00 27.26 55.37
CA LEU A 16 -36.69 26.11 56.03
C LEU A 16 -36.77 24.94 54.99
N SER A 17 -36.36 23.70 55.32
CA SER A 17 -37.18 22.53 55.73
C SER A 17 -38.08 21.93 54.63
N ALA A 18 -38.24 20.63 54.38
CA ALA A 18 -38.29 19.51 55.33
C ALA A 18 -38.30 18.12 54.63
N CYS A 19 -37.47 17.21 55.17
CA CYS A 19 -37.77 15.83 55.63
C CYS A 19 -38.03 14.70 54.60
N GLY A 20 -37.49 13.48 54.72
CA GLY A 20 -36.63 12.88 55.76
C GLY A 20 -36.75 11.35 55.72
N GLY A 21 -35.66 10.63 56.01
CA GLY A 21 -35.65 9.18 56.19
C GLY A 21 -34.24 8.55 56.25
N THR A 22 -33.61 8.55 57.43
CA THR A 22 -32.39 7.78 57.76
C THR A 22 -32.69 6.30 58.03
N PRO A 23 -31.73 5.38 57.80
CA PRO A 23 -31.01 4.81 58.95
C PRO A 23 -29.50 4.50 58.75
N THR A 24 -28.75 4.73 59.84
CA THR A 24 -27.60 3.98 60.41
C THR A 24 -26.24 3.87 59.66
N PRO A 25 -25.11 4.16 60.35
CA PRO A 25 -23.75 4.05 59.79
C PRO A 25 -23.14 2.66 60.01
N GLU A 26 -22.50 2.08 58.98
CA GLU A 26 -21.66 0.89 59.12
C GLU A 26 -20.44 0.90 58.19
N ALA A 27 -19.28 0.70 58.83
CA ALA A 27 -17.96 0.25 58.36
C ALA A 27 -17.32 0.84 57.07
N ALA A 28 -16.15 1.47 57.27
CA ALA A 28 -15.16 1.66 56.21
C ALA A 28 -14.66 0.30 55.69
N ALA A 29 -14.92 0.00 54.42
CA ALA A 29 -14.35 -1.14 53.73
C ALA A 29 -12.97 -0.76 53.15
N THR A 30 -11.96 -1.55 53.46
CA THR A 30 -10.64 -1.55 52.80
C THR A 30 -10.76 -1.95 51.32
N PRO A 31 -9.90 -1.43 50.42
CA PRO A 31 -10.00 -1.68 48.98
C PRO A 31 -9.58 -3.12 48.63
N VAL A 32 -10.33 -3.74 47.73
CA VAL A 32 -9.95 -5.00 47.06
C VAL A 32 -9.03 -4.67 45.88
N PRO A 33 -7.84 -5.28 45.76
CA PRO A 33 -7.01 -5.17 44.56
C PRO A 33 -7.63 -6.00 43.43
N GLY A 34 -7.98 -5.37 42.30
CA GLY A 34 -8.42 -6.08 41.09
C GLY A 34 -9.61 -5.50 40.33
N ALA A 35 -10.21 -4.39 40.76
CA ALA A 35 -11.19 -3.70 39.93
C ALA A 35 -10.47 -2.87 38.86
N GLN A 36 -10.66 -3.21 37.59
CA GLN A 36 -10.33 -2.30 36.49
C GLN A 36 -11.10 -0.97 36.69
N PRO A 37 -10.50 0.18 36.35
CA PRO A 37 -11.15 1.46 36.56
C PRO A 37 -12.39 1.54 35.68
N THR A 38 -13.53 1.83 36.32
CA THR A 38 -14.73 2.30 35.64
C THR A 38 -14.37 3.62 34.92
N PRO A 39 -14.83 3.86 33.68
CA PRO A 39 -14.53 5.10 32.96
C PRO A 39 -14.96 6.32 33.78
N ASP A 40 -14.04 7.27 33.96
CA ASP A 40 -14.30 8.53 34.66
C ASP A 40 -15.34 9.36 33.86
N PRO A 41 -16.50 9.72 34.44
CA PRO A 41 -17.52 10.52 33.76
C PRO A 41 -17.06 11.94 33.35
N ASN A 42 -15.84 12.37 33.70
CA ASN A 42 -15.24 13.63 33.26
C ASN A 42 -14.25 13.51 32.09
N GLN A 43 -14.07 12.32 31.50
CA GLN A 43 -13.11 12.11 30.42
C GLN A 43 -13.71 12.45 29.04
N THR A 44 -13.05 13.33 28.27
CA THR A 44 -13.47 13.71 26.91
C THR A 44 -12.68 12.91 25.87
N THR A 45 -13.33 12.03 25.11
CA THR A 45 -12.68 11.31 23.99
C THR A 45 -12.83 12.09 22.69
N VAL A 46 -11.75 12.38 21.98
CA VAL A 46 -11.73 12.95 20.62
C VAL A 46 -11.53 11.82 19.62
N LEU A 47 -12.42 11.72 18.63
CA LEU A 47 -12.30 10.78 17.52
C LEU A 47 -11.42 11.37 16.43
N PHE A 48 -10.31 10.70 16.11
CA PHE A 48 -9.34 11.17 15.14
C PHE A 48 -9.27 10.23 13.92
N ALA A 49 -9.86 10.65 12.81
CA ALA A 49 -9.82 9.91 11.55
C ALA A 49 -8.48 10.08 10.84
N VAL A 50 -7.83 8.96 10.55
CA VAL A 50 -6.55 8.87 9.84
C VAL A 50 -6.58 7.72 8.84
N ASN A 51 -5.70 7.77 7.84
CA ASN A 51 -5.53 6.63 6.96
C ASN A 51 -5.06 5.42 7.76
N GLU A 52 -5.58 4.24 7.43
CA GLU A 52 -5.33 3.01 8.19
C GLU A 52 -3.83 2.69 8.28
N TYR A 53 -3.07 2.94 7.20
CA TYR A 53 -1.62 2.75 7.16
C TYR A 53 -0.82 3.77 7.99
N GLU A 54 -1.42 4.89 8.43
CA GLU A 54 -0.77 5.90 9.27
C GLU A 54 -1.15 5.76 10.76
N MET A 55 -2.17 4.96 11.09
CA MET A 55 -2.73 4.85 12.45
C MET A 55 -1.67 4.52 13.50
N ALA A 56 -0.84 3.52 13.22
CA ALA A 56 0.18 3.06 14.15
C ALA A 56 1.21 4.15 14.47
N SER A 57 1.55 4.97 13.47
CA SER A 57 2.49 6.07 13.63
C SER A 57 2.01 7.10 14.67
N TYR A 58 0.69 7.28 14.85
CA TYR A 58 0.14 8.23 15.82
C TYR A 58 0.12 7.71 17.26
N ASN A 59 0.36 6.42 17.52
CA ASN A 59 0.20 5.83 18.86
C ASN A 59 1.06 6.51 19.93
N ASP A 60 2.32 6.80 19.62
CA ASP A 60 3.21 7.46 20.58
C ASP A 60 2.90 8.94 20.76
N LEU A 61 2.43 9.61 19.70
CA LEU A 61 1.94 10.99 19.77
C LEU A 61 0.67 11.07 20.64
N ILE A 62 -0.25 10.11 20.50
CA ILE A 62 -1.44 10.00 21.33
C ILE A 62 -1.04 9.80 22.79
N LYS A 63 -0.16 8.84 23.11
CA LYS A 63 0.32 8.62 24.48
C LYS A 63 0.95 9.87 25.08
N ALA A 64 1.79 10.58 24.32
CA ALA A 64 2.42 11.82 24.76
C ALA A 64 1.37 12.91 25.04
N PHE A 65 0.41 13.10 24.14
CA PHE A 65 -0.65 14.07 24.32
C PHE A 65 -1.54 13.76 25.53
N GLU A 66 -1.98 12.51 25.69
CA GLU A 66 -2.85 12.09 26.79
C GLU A 66 -2.16 12.19 28.16
N LYS A 67 -0.84 11.99 28.20
CA LYS A 67 -0.05 12.20 29.41
C LYS A 67 -0.09 13.65 29.86
N ASP A 68 0.01 14.59 28.91
CA ASP A 68 -0.01 16.04 29.19
C ASP A 68 -1.44 16.60 29.29
N ASN A 69 -2.44 15.84 28.84
CA ASN A 69 -3.86 16.17 28.86
C ASN A 69 -4.69 15.04 29.49
N PRO A 70 -4.56 14.75 30.80
CA PRO A 70 -5.16 13.57 31.42
C PRO A 70 -6.70 13.50 31.34
N GLY A 71 -7.38 14.63 31.10
CA GLY A 71 -8.83 14.70 30.89
C GLY A 71 -9.29 14.49 29.43
N ILE A 72 -8.35 14.36 28.49
CA ILE A 72 -8.64 14.15 27.06
C ILE A 72 -8.06 12.81 26.62
N LYS A 73 -8.87 12.02 25.92
CA LYS A 73 -8.46 10.79 25.25
C LYS A 73 -8.53 10.95 23.75
N ILE A 74 -7.59 10.35 23.01
CA ILE A 74 -7.65 10.32 21.56
C ILE A 74 -7.91 8.88 21.12
N LYS A 75 -9.02 8.67 20.42
CA LYS A 75 -9.33 7.40 19.78
C LYS A 75 -9.15 7.57 18.28
N SER A 76 -8.11 6.97 17.73
CA SER A 76 -7.93 6.93 16.27
C SER A 76 -8.98 6.01 15.65
N VAL A 77 -9.53 6.44 14.52
CA VAL A 77 -10.48 5.67 13.71
C VAL A 77 -9.99 5.66 12.27
N SER A 78 -10.20 4.56 11.56
CA SER A 78 -9.75 4.44 10.17
C SER A 78 -10.67 5.23 9.23
N ILE A 79 -10.08 6.04 8.35
CA ILE A 79 -10.82 6.66 7.23
C ILE A 79 -11.50 5.58 6.39
N ASN A 80 -10.81 4.47 6.11
CA ASN A 80 -11.36 3.37 5.34
C ASN A 80 -12.55 2.72 6.06
N GLU A 81 -12.51 2.60 7.39
CA GLU A 81 -13.65 2.11 8.16
C GLU A 81 -14.86 3.05 8.08
N ILE A 82 -14.65 4.36 8.24
CA ILE A 82 -15.74 5.36 8.15
C ILE A 82 -16.37 5.35 6.75
N LEU A 83 -15.54 5.17 5.72
CA LEU A 83 -15.98 5.20 4.33
C LEU A 83 -16.48 3.83 3.80
N GLY A 84 -16.20 2.74 4.53
CA GLY A 84 -16.52 1.37 4.10
C GLY A 84 -15.57 0.82 3.02
N LEU A 85 -14.34 1.31 2.96
CA LEU A 85 -13.34 1.01 1.94
C LEU A 85 -12.41 -0.15 2.33
N GLY A 86 -12.03 -0.95 1.34
CA GLY A 86 -10.94 -1.91 1.40
C GLY A 86 -9.55 -1.26 1.30
N PRO A 87 -8.46 -2.04 1.48
CA PRO A 87 -7.09 -1.50 1.44
C PRO A 87 -6.63 -1.07 0.03
N LEU A 88 -7.28 -1.58 -1.02
CA LEU A 88 -6.98 -1.23 -2.42
C LEU A 88 -8.02 -0.27 -3.02
N ASP A 89 -9.10 0.02 -2.29
CA ASP A 89 -10.13 0.93 -2.78
C ASP A 89 -9.57 2.35 -2.75
N THR A 90 -9.40 2.92 -3.94
CA THR A 90 -8.88 4.28 -4.12
C THR A 90 -9.99 5.29 -4.33
N GLN A 91 -11.16 4.84 -4.80
CA GLN A 91 -12.29 5.72 -5.05
C GLN A 91 -13.11 5.96 -3.78
N TRP A 92 -13.18 7.21 -3.36
CA TRP A 92 -14.03 7.63 -2.25
C TRP A 92 -15.49 7.81 -2.71
N PRO A 93 -16.48 7.46 -1.87
CA PRO A 93 -17.90 7.65 -2.23
C PRO A 93 -18.25 9.14 -2.29
N ASP A 94 -19.22 9.54 -3.11
CA ASP A 94 -19.60 10.96 -3.30
C ASP A 94 -19.95 11.71 -2.00
N ASP A 95 -20.41 10.98 -0.98
CA ASP A 95 -20.78 11.49 0.35
C ASP A 95 -19.66 11.40 1.40
N TYR A 96 -18.41 11.12 0.99
CA TYR A 96 -17.27 10.88 1.89
C TYR A 96 -17.10 12.00 2.92
N ALA A 97 -17.21 13.27 2.51
CA ALA A 97 -16.99 14.41 3.41
C ALA A 97 -18.04 14.45 4.53
N GLN A 98 -19.30 14.07 4.22
CA GLN A 98 -20.36 14.00 5.21
C GLN A 98 -20.14 12.82 6.17
N LYS A 99 -19.72 11.66 5.65
CA LYS A 99 -19.38 10.49 6.47
C LYS A 99 -18.22 10.78 7.41
N LEU A 100 -17.15 11.42 6.93
CA LEU A 100 -16.00 11.80 7.75
C LEU A 100 -16.38 12.81 8.83
N ALA A 101 -17.16 13.85 8.49
CA ALA A 101 -17.63 14.83 9.45
C ALA A 101 -18.56 14.23 10.52
N ALA A 102 -19.37 13.22 10.17
CA ALA A 102 -20.22 12.50 11.12
C ALA A 102 -19.48 11.38 11.89
N GLY A 103 -18.36 10.88 11.36
CA GLY A 103 -17.62 9.74 11.91
C GLY A 103 -16.47 10.14 12.84
N ALA A 104 -15.96 11.37 12.77
CA ALA A 104 -14.83 11.81 13.57
C ALA A 104 -14.89 13.29 13.97
N ASP A 105 -14.23 13.64 15.08
CA ASP A 105 -14.09 15.02 15.56
C ASP A 105 -12.98 15.76 14.78
N VAL A 106 -11.89 15.07 14.47
CA VAL A 106 -10.73 15.57 13.73
C VAL A 106 -10.42 14.60 12.59
N VAL A 107 -10.13 15.11 11.40
CA VAL A 107 -9.86 14.30 10.19
C VAL A 107 -8.54 14.73 9.57
N SER A 108 -7.65 13.77 9.27
CA SER A 108 -6.44 13.99 8.47
C SER A 108 -6.80 14.14 6.98
N VAL A 109 -6.34 15.22 6.35
CA VAL A 109 -6.65 15.55 4.95
C VAL A 109 -5.46 16.19 4.23
N ASN A 110 -5.49 16.19 2.91
CA ASN A 110 -4.63 17.05 2.10
C ASN A 110 -5.22 18.46 2.01
N ALA A 111 -4.36 19.48 1.90
CA ALA A 111 -4.80 20.86 1.77
C ALA A 111 -5.46 21.13 0.40
N GLY A 112 -6.34 22.13 0.36
CA GLY A 112 -6.90 22.69 -0.87
C GLY A 112 -8.24 22.13 -1.36
N ASP A 113 -8.79 21.10 -0.70
CA ASP A 113 -10.19 20.72 -0.91
C ASP A 113 -11.13 21.65 -0.12
N GLN A 114 -11.79 22.54 -0.83
CA GLN A 114 -12.76 23.49 -0.23
C GLN A 114 -14.15 22.88 -0.07
N SER A 115 -14.45 21.75 -0.73
CA SER A 115 -15.81 21.23 -0.86
C SER A 115 -16.48 20.94 0.49
N ALA A 116 -15.73 20.42 1.46
CA ALA A 116 -16.22 20.16 2.81
C ALA A 116 -16.57 21.46 3.55
N SER A 117 -15.77 22.52 3.39
CA SER A 117 -16.03 23.82 4.03
C SER A 117 -17.20 24.56 3.40
N GLU A 118 -17.33 24.50 2.07
CA GLU A 118 -18.44 25.12 1.35
C GLU A 118 -19.77 24.46 1.69
N LYS A 119 -19.76 23.15 1.97
CA LYS A 119 -20.92 22.40 2.48
C LYS A 119 -21.17 22.59 3.98
N GLY A 120 -20.34 23.37 4.69
CA GLY A 120 -20.46 23.59 6.14
C GLY A 120 -20.15 22.35 6.99
N LEU A 121 -19.37 21.40 6.47
CA LEU A 121 -19.05 20.14 7.15
C LEU A 121 -17.83 20.24 8.06
N VAL A 122 -16.97 21.25 7.84
CA VAL A 122 -15.81 21.55 8.69
C VAL A 122 -15.95 22.89 9.41
N ARG A 123 -15.37 22.98 10.60
CA ARG A 123 -15.43 24.17 11.46
C ARG A 123 -14.37 25.20 11.06
N ASP A 124 -14.75 26.48 11.01
CA ASP A 124 -13.79 27.58 10.98
C ASP A 124 -13.03 27.66 12.31
N LEU A 125 -11.72 27.48 12.25
CA LEU A 125 -10.79 27.46 13.38
C LEU A 125 -10.35 28.86 13.80
N LYS A 126 -10.63 29.90 13.00
CA LYS A 126 -10.18 31.26 13.30
C LYS A 126 -10.55 31.71 14.73
N PRO A 127 -11.78 31.49 15.25
CA PRO A 127 -12.10 31.86 16.63
C PRO A 127 -11.26 31.11 17.70
N LEU A 128 -10.89 29.86 17.43
CA LEU A 128 -10.04 29.06 18.33
C LEU A 128 -8.59 29.52 18.28
N ILE A 129 -8.10 29.86 17.08
CA ILE A 129 -6.78 30.46 16.87
C ILE A 129 -6.69 31.82 17.58
N ASP A 130 -7.67 32.70 17.41
CA ASP A 130 -7.69 34.03 18.04
C ASP A 130 -7.72 33.93 19.58
N ALA A 131 -8.32 32.87 20.13
CA ALA A 131 -8.38 32.61 21.57
C ALA A 131 -7.10 31.97 22.13
N ASP A 132 -6.32 31.26 21.30
CA ASP A 132 -5.09 30.57 21.70
C ASP A 132 -3.85 31.44 21.43
N THR A 133 -3.45 32.21 22.43
CA THR A 133 -2.26 33.09 22.34
C THR A 133 -0.93 32.32 22.16
N THR A 134 -0.94 30.99 22.29
CA THR A 134 0.26 30.16 22.07
C THR A 134 0.42 29.73 20.62
N PHE A 135 -0.64 29.85 19.81
CA PHE A 135 -0.58 29.52 18.40
C PHE A 135 0.28 30.53 17.63
N LYS A 136 1.39 30.04 17.07
CA LYS A 136 2.30 30.83 16.23
C LYS A 136 2.05 30.50 14.77
N GLY A 137 1.29 31.36 14.09
CA GLY A 137 0.99 31.22 12.66
C GLY A 137 2.20 31.52 11.75
N ASP A 138 3.13 32.34 12.21
CA ASP A 138 4.38 32.71 11.54
C ASP A 138 5.47 31.64 11.63
N ASP A 139 5.29 30.65 12.49
CA ASP A 139 6.18 29.48 12.65
C ASP A 139 5.94 28.40 11.61
N PHE A 140 4.89 28.50 10.77
CA PHE A 140 4.69 27.59 9.66
C PHE A 140 5.62 27.90 8.49
N ILE A 141 5.96 26.89 7.68
CA ILE A 141 6.62 27.10 6.38
C ILE A 141 5.80 28.15 5.60
N PRO A 142 6.44 29.17 5.00
CA PRO A 142 5.73 30.20 4.25
C PRO A 142 4.75 29.60 3.23
N GLY A 143 3.49 30.05 3.26
CA GLY A 143 2.43 29.54 2.39
C GLY A 143 1.76 28.22 2.85
N ALA A 144 2.25 27.53 3.90
CA ALA A 144 1.67 26.26 4.32
C ALA A 144 0.31 26.44 5.01
N LEU A 145 0.20 27.40 5.93
CA LEU A 145 -1.07 27.72 6.60
C LEU A 145 -2.06 28.39 5.62
N GLU A 146 -1.56 29.18 4.67
CA GLU A 146 -2.37 29.86 3.64
C GLU A 146 -3.17 28.87 2.78
N GLN A 147 -2.67 27.64 2.58
CA GLN A 147 -3.40 26.59 1.83
C GLN A 147 -4.65 26.06 2.57
N PHE A 148 -4.85 26.41 3.84
CA PHE A 148 -6.07 26.14 4.61
C PHE A 148 -6.93 27.40 4.86
N GLN A 149 -6.62 28.51 4.18
CA GLN A 149 -7.27 29.80 4.40
C GLN A 149 -7.98 30.28 3.14
N TRP A 150 -9.30 30.46 3.24
CA TRP A 150 -10.13 31.05 2.20
C TRP A 150 -11.36 31.71 2.83
N LYS A 151 -11.93 32.69 2.12
CA LYS A 151 -13.11 33.46 2.55
C LYS A 151 -13.00 34.04 3.98
N GLY A 152 -11.78 34.38 4.40
CA GLY A 152 -11.48 34.95 5.72
C GLY A 152 -11.47 33.96 6.88
N GLY A 153 -11.76 32.67 6.64
CA GLY A 153 -11.69 31.59 7.63
C GLY A 153 -10.36 30.84 7.59
N THR A 154 -10.11 30.02 8.60
CA THR A 154 -9.02 29.02 8.62
C THR A 154 -9.62 27.65 8.89
N TRP A 155 -9.54 26.73 7.93
CA TRP A 155 -10.35 25.50 7.93
C TRP A 155 -9.59 24.26 8.39
N GLY A 156 -8.27 24.37 8.53
CA GLY A 156 -7.40 23.29 8.97
C GLY A 156 -6.08 23.79 9.55
N VAL A 157 -5.31 22.86 10.13
CA VAL A 157 -3.96 23.11 10.66
C VAL A 157 -2.98 22.21 9.91
N PRO A 158 -1.96 22.77 9.23
CA PRO A 158 -0.90 21.97 8.61
C PRO A 158 -0.16 21.10 9.62
N THR A 159 0.14 19.85 9.25
CA THR A 159 0.99 18.96 10.05
C THR A 159 2.28 18.61 9.30
N SER A 160 2.22 18.53 7.96
CA SER A 160 3.39 18.23 7.14
C SER A 160 3.36 18.91 5.77
N ALA A 161 4.53 19.02 5.15
CA ALA A 161 4.73 19.58 3.83
C ALA A 161 5.73 18.75 3.01
N GLU A 162 5.59 18.78 1.69
CA GLU A 162 6.48 18.13 0.73
C GLU A 162 6.74 19.09 -0.44
N PHE A 163 7.95 19.02 -1.02
CA PHE A 163 8.33 19.80 -2.19
C PHE A 163 8.62 18.89 -3.38
N GLN A 164 8.35 19.42 -4.58
CA GLN A 164 8.77 18.80 -5.84
C GLN A 164 10.16 19.33 -6.25
N PHE A 165 10.99 18.43 -6.78
CA PHE A 165 12.37 18.67 -7.22
C PHE A 165 12.62 18.10 -8.61
N ILE A 166 13.76 18.47 -9.21
CA ILE A 166 14.32 17.74 -10.35
C ILE A 166 15.29 16.69 -9.80
N VAL A 167 15.04 15.43 -10.13
CA VAL A 167 15.93 14.29 -9.88
C VAL A 167 16.73 14.01 -11.14
N PHE A 168 17.99 13.60 -10.97
CA PHE A 168 18.87 13.28 -12.09
C PHE A 168 19.85 12.15 -11.74
N ASP A 169 20.29 11.43 -12.78
CA ASP A 169 21.30 10.38 -12.65
C ASP A 169 22.71 10.93 -12.90
N LYS A 170 23.54 11.00 -11.85
CA LYS A 170 24.93 11.49 -11.96
C LYS A 170 25.74 10.70 -12.99
N ALA A 171 25.50 9.39 -13.15
CA ALA A 171 26.24 8.57 -14.09
C ALA A 171 25.93 8.93 -15.56
N LEU A 172 24.69 9.30 -15.87
CA LEU A 172 24.31 9.75 -17.21
C LEU A 172 24.92 11.12 -17.55
N PHE A 173 25.02 12.01 -16.55
CA PHE A 173 25.72 13.28 -16.67
C PHE A 173 27.22 13.11 -16.91
N ASP A 174 27.87 12.26 -16.11
CA ASP A 174 29.31 11.97 -16.22
C ASP A 174 29.64 11.36 -17.58
N LYS A 175 28.83 10.41 -18.04
CA LYS A 175 28.99 9.78 -19.36
C LYS A 175 28.88 10.78 -20.50
N ALA A 176 28.03 11.80 -20.37
CA ALA A 176 27.85 12.85 -21.36
C ALA A 176 28.85 14.01 -21.21
N GLY A 177 29.65 14.05 -20.13
CA GLY A 177 30.52 15.18 -19.81
C GLY A 177 29.76 16.47 -19.49
N VAL A 178 28.52 16.36 -19.03
CA VAL A 178 27.64 17.49 -18.69
C VAL A 178 27.78 17.77 -17.19
N SER A 179 28.00 19.03 -16.81
CA SER A 179 28.06 19.41 -15.39
C SER A 179 26.72 19.18 -14.70
N TYR A 180 26.74 18.84 -13.41
CA TYR A 180 25.52 18.70 -12.62
C TYR A 180 24.78 20.05 -12.48
N PRO A 181 23.45 20.04 -12.37
CA PRO A 181 22.70 21.21 -11.95
C PRO A 181 22.93 21.48 -10.46
N GLU A 182 22.89 22.75 -10.07
CA GLU A 182 23.11 23.22 -8.70
C GLU A 182 21.99 24.19 -8.30
N PRO A 183 21.69 24.38 -7.00
CA PRO A 183 20.70 25.36 -6.56
C PRO A 183 20.92 26.75 -7.17
N GLY A 184 19.88 27.31 -7.80
CA GLY A 184 19.94 28.60 -8.50
C GLY A 184 20.25 28.52 -10.00
N TRP A 185 20.34 27.32 -10.58
CA TRP A 185 20.34 27.12 -12.03
C TRP A 185 19.08 27.64 -12.74
N THR A 186 19.21 27.96 -14.01
CA THR A 186 18.18 28.63 -14.82
C THR A 186 17.36 27.67 -15.68
N TRP A 187 16.20 28.13 -16.16
CA TRP A 187 15.41 27.35 -17.12
C TRP A 187 16.13 27.17 -18.47
N ASP A 188 17.03 28.09 -18.82
CA ASP A 188 17.92 27.95 -19.97
C ASP A 188 18.97 26.86 -19.74
N ASP A 189 19.55 26.78 -18.54
CA ASP A 189 20.45 25.68 -18.16
C ASP A 189 19.73 24.34 -18.19
N PHE A 190 18.50 24.28 -17.67
CA PHE A 190 17.64 23.10 -17.76
C PHE A 190 17.50 22.64 -19.22
N THR A 191 17.15 23.57 -20.11
CA THR A 191 16.94 23.28 -21.54
C THR A 191 18.24 22.79 -22.20
N ALA A 192 19.36 23.45 -21.91
CA ALA A 192 20.66 23.06 -22.45
C ALA A 192 21.09 21.66 -21.99
N LYS A 193 20.89 21.34 -20.70
CA LYS A 193 21.20 20.02 -20.13
C LYS A 193 20.27 18.95 -20.69
N ALA A 194 18.97 19.20 -20.77
CA ALA A 194 18.02 18.26 -21.37
C ALA A 194 18.42 17.93 -22.81
N LYS A 195 18.79 18.93 -23.63
CA LYS A 195 19.30 18.70 -25.00
C LYS A 195 20.56 17.86 -25.04
N ALA A 196 21.54 18.17 -24.20
CA ALA A 196 22.82 17.47 -24.15
C ALA A 196 22.66 16.00 -23.70
N LEU A 197 21.62 15.71 -22.91
CA LEU A 197 21.35 14.39 -22.34
C LEU A 197 20.32 13.59 -23.13
N THR A 198 19.74 14.14 -24.19
CA THR A 198 18.90 13.37 -25.12
C THR A 198 19.79 12.67 -26.15
N LEU A 199 19.86 11.35 -26.07
CA LEU A 199 20.66 10.51 -26.97
C LEU A 199 19.77 9.76 -27.95
N ARG A 200 20.21 9.69 -29.21
CA ARG A 200 19.47 9.04 -30.29
C ARG A 200 20.38 8.09 -31.07
N ASP A 201 19.83 6.96 -31.48
CA ASP A 201 20.41 6.04 -32.45
C ASP A 201 19.47 5.97 -33.65
N GLY A 202 19.86 6.65 -34.74
CA GLY A 202 18.96 6.93 -35.86
C GLY A 202 17.71 7.69 -35.41
N ASP A 203 16.53 7.15 -35.74
CA ASP A 203 15.23 7.72 -35.36
C ASP A 203 14.81 7.33 -33.93
N THR A 204 15.50 6.38 -33.31
CA THR A 204 15.16 5.88 -31.96
C THR A 204 15.83 6.73 -30.90
N THR A 205 15.04 7.29 -29.97
CA THR A 205 15.61 7.94 -28.79
C THR A 205 15.94 6.89 -27.75
N THR A 206 17.23 6.72 -27.45
CA THR A 206 17.74 5.73 -26.50
C THR A 206 17.81 6.27 -25.07
N GLN A 207 17.88 7.59 -24.92
CA GLN A 207 17.82 8.31 -23.66
C GLN A 207 17.12 9.64 -23.85
N TRP A 208 16.18 9.95 -22.97
CA TRP A 208 15.51 11.24 -22.89
C TRP A 208 16.23 12.14 -21.89
N GLY A 209 16.42 13.41 -22.24
CA GLY A 209 17.02 14.39 -21.34
C GLY A 209 16.13 14.73 -20.16
N PHE A 210 14.82 14.67 -20.33
CA PHE A 210 13.84 14.93 -19.29
C PHE A 210 12.57 14.10 -19.49
N ILE A 211 11.97 13.61 -18.40
CA ILE A 211 10.63 13.00 -18.37
C ILE A 211 9.89 13.41 -17.10
N GLU A 212 8.63 13.85 -17.22
CA GLU A 212 7.71 13.92 -16.07
C GLU A 212 7.04 12.56 -15.85
N PRO A 213 7.35 11.82 -14.77
CA PRO A 213 6.78 10.50 -14.53
C PRO A 213 5.24 10.52 -14.45
N PHE A 214 4.69 11.56 -13.83
CA PHE A 214 3.25 11.83 -13.76
C PHE A 214 2.99 13.22 -14.37
N PRO A 215 2.76 13.31 -15.69
CA PRO A 215 2.67 14.59 -16.39
C PRO A 215 1.62 15.50 -15.78
N ASN A 216 2.05 16.69 -15.35
CA ASN A 216 1.16 17.79 -14.97
C ASN A 216 1.71 19.08 -15.59
N HIS A 217 1.48 19.18 -16.91
CA HIS A 217 2.04 20.22 -17.75
C HIS A 217 1.75 21.63 -17.21
N ALA A 218 0.50 21.87 -16.80
CA ALA A 218 0.07 23.14 -16.22
C ALA A 218 0.91 23.51 -14.98
N ARG A 219 1.06 22.59 -14.02
CA ARG A 219 1.84 22.83 -12.79
C ARG A 219 3.33 23.03 -13.06
N PHE A 220 3.89 22.31 -14.03
CA PHE A 220 5.30 22.50 -14.39
C PHE A 220 5.51 23.89 -15.01
N ILE A 221 4.59 24.35 -15.89
CA ILE A 221 4.60 25.71 -16.44
C ILE A 221 4.41 26.76 -15.33
N MET A 222 3.53 26.51 -14.36
CA MET A 222 3.32 27.39 -13.19
C MET A 222 4.62 27.70 -12.46
N SER A 223 5.55 26.73 -12.42
CA SER A 223 6.84 26.89 -11.76
C SER A 223 7.77 27.88 -12.46
N ARG A 224 7.42 28.38 -13.65
CA ARG A 224 8.20 29.37 -14.42
C ARG A 224 7.49 30.73 -14.59
N VAL A 225 6.20 30.82 -14.29
CA VAL A 225 5.42 32.06 -14.47
C VAL A 225 5.21 32.79 -13.14
N LYS A 226 4.82 34.06 -13.20
CA LYS A 226 4.59 34.85 -11.98
C LYS A 226 3.31 34.45 -11.26
N ALA A 227 2.24 34.25 -12.01
CA ALA A 227 0.92 33.85 -11.53
C ALA A 227 0.08 33.43 -12.74
N LEU A 228 -0.83 32.47 -12.58
CA LEU A 228 -1.85 32.20 -13.57
C LEU A 228 -3.18 32.88 -13.24
N ILE A 229 -3.37 33.27 -11.98
CA ILE A 229 -4.56 33.97 -11.49
C ILE A 229 -4.15 35.25 -10.75
N ASP A 230 -4.84 36.35 -11.04
CA ASP A 230 -4.78 37.60 -10.28
C ASP A 230 -5.87 37.61 -9.20
N HIS A 231 -5.45 37.44 -7.95
CA HIS A 231 -6.32 37.50 -6.78
C HIS A 231 -6.51 38.93 -6.23
N SER A 232 -5.97 39.96 -6.90
CA SER A 232 -6.20 41.36 -6.49
C SER A 232 -7.58 41.89 -6.87
N THR A 233 -8.31 41.16 -7.73
CA THR A 233 -9.70 41.44 -8.09
C THR A 233 -10.65 40.45 -7.41
N ASP A 234 -11.89 40.88 -7.17
CA ASP A 234 -12.98 40.01 -6.70
C ASP A 234 -14.16 40.12 -7.69
N PRO A 235 -14.48 39.07 -8.46
CA PRO A 235 -13.80 37.77 -8.46
C PRO A 235 -12.40 37.83 -9.10
N ALA A 236 -11.58 36.80 -8.86
CA ALA A 236 -10.20 36.72 -9.39
C ALA A 236 -10.17 36.74 -10.93
N THR A 237 -9.05 37.16 -11.53
CA THR A 237 -8.93 37.26 -13.00
C THR A 237 -7.90 36.25 -13.53
N PRO A 238 -8.21 35.43 -14.55
CA PRO A 238 -7.19 34.56 -15.14
C PRO A 238 -6.18 35.38 -15.96
N LEU A 239 -4.94 34.92 -16.00
CA LEU A 239 -3.80 35.56 -16.68
C LEU A 239 -3.20 34.68 -17.78
N PHE A 240 -3.96 33.72 -18.30
CA PHE A 240 -3.48 32.70 -19.24
C PHE A 240 -2.93 33.28 -20.55
N ASP A 241 -3.41 34.44 -20.97
CA ASP A 241 -2.95 35.14 -22.16
C ASP A 241 -1.84 36.17 -21.89
N GLN A 242 -1.27 36.25 -20.69
CA GLN A 242 -0.23 37.25 -20.42
C GLN A 242 1.09 36.92 -21.16
N PRO A 243 1.91 37.92 -21.51
CA PRO A 243 3.15 37.70 -22.27
C PRO A 243 4.14 36.75 -21.60
N ASP A 244 4.23 36.75 -20.26
CA ASP A 244 5.08 35.82 -19.51
C ASP A 244 4.54 34.38 -19.56
N VAL A 245 3.21 34.19 -19.45
CA VAL A 245 2.57 32.89 -19.61
C VAL A 245 2.76 32.36 -21.03
N ARG A 246 2.52 33.19 -22.06
CA ARG A 246 2.78 32.84 -23.46
C ARG A 246 4.22 32.38 -23.69
N ALA A 247 5.20 33.10 -23.12
CA ALA A 247 6.60 32.75 -23.24
C ALA A 247 6.93 31.41 -22.55
N ALA A 248 6.38 31.16 -21.36
CA ALA A 248 6.58 29.90 -20.65
C ALA A 248 5.93 28.72 -21.37
N VAL A 249 4.72 28.90 -21.91
CA VAL A 249 4.03 27.89 -22.72
C VAL A 249 4.78 27.58 -24.01
N GLN A 250 5.28 28.61 -24.71
CA GLN A 250 6.12 28.42 -25.89
C GLN A 250 7.40 27.67 -25.56
N TRP A 251 8.09 28.03 -24.49
CA TRP A 251 9.28 27.31 -24.05
C TRP A 251 8.97 25.84 -23.72
N TYR A 252 7.92 25.61 -22.95
CA TYR A 252 7.56 24.26 -22.52
C TYR A 252 7.21 23.40 -23.73
N THR A 253 6.37 23.90 -24.64
CA THR A 253 5.98 23.20 -25.87
C THR A 253 7.16 23.00 -26.84
N ASP A 254 8.14 23.90 -26.86
CA ASP A 254 9.40 23.72 -27.59
C ASP A 254 10.17 22.48 -27.11
N LEU A 255 10.14 22.14 -25.81
CA LEU A 255 10.77 20.91 -25.29
C LEU A 255 10.23 19.63 -25.96
N TYR A 256 8.94 19.62 -26.28
CA TYR A 256 8.24 18.49 -26.91
C TYR A 256 8.33 18.54 -28.44
N LEU A 257 7.96 19.68 -29.03
CA LEU A 257 7.67 19.78 -30.47
C LEU A 257 8.92 20.09 -31.30
N LYS A 258 9.83 20.90 -30.76
CA LYS A 258 11.00 21.43 -31.48
C LYS A 258 12.29 20.75 -31.05
N ASP A 259 12.57 20.77 -29.76
CA ASP A 259 13.79 20.23 -29.17
C ASP A 259 13.70 18.71 -28.98
N LYS A 260 12.48 18.20 -28.81
CA LYS A 260 12.15 16.77 -28.66
C LYS A 260 13.00 16.10 -27.58
N VAL A 261 13.19 16.80 -26.46
CA VAL A 261 13.99 16.32 -25.32
C VAL A 261 13.18 15.54 -24.29
N THR A 262 11.86 15.65 -24.40
CA THR A 262 10.84 14.87 -23.68
C THR A 262 9.76 14.43 -24.66
N PRO A 263 9.22 13.21 -24.55
CA PRO A 263 8.05 12.78 -25.32
C PRO A 263 6.76 13.34 -24.69
N TYR A 264 5.69 13.46 -25.50
CA TYR A 264 4.37 13.80 -24.99
C TYR A 264 3.67 12.56 -24.44
N PHE A 265 3.19 12.67 -23.20
CA PHE A 265 2.28 11.72 -22.58
C PHE A 265 1.10 12.51 -22.03
N PRO A 266 -0.15 12.07 -22.29
CA PRO A 266 -1.30 12.74 -21.70
C PRO A 266 -1.24 12.64 -20.17
N PRO A 267 -1.76 13.63 -19.43
CA PRO A 267 -2.01 13.47 -18.01
C PRO A 267 -2.87 12.22 -17.76
N PRO A 268 -2.62 11.45 -16.68
CA PRO A 268 -3.46 10.31 -16.35
C PRO A 268 -4.89 10.76 -16.05
N GLU A 269 -5.87 10.04 -16.59
CA GLU A 269 -7.28 10.22 -16.24
C GLU A 269 -7.57 9.49 -14.91
N GLY A 270 -8.12 10.22 -13.92
CA GLY A 270 -8.45 9.67 -12.61
C GLY A 270 -7.23 9.46 -11.69
N ASP A 271 -7.42 8.67 -10.64
CA ASP A 271 -6.35 8.38 -9.68
C ASP A 271 -5.30 7.45 -10.29
N VAL A 272 -4.02 7.77 -10.07
CA VAL A 272 -2.90 6.92 -10.48
C VAL A 272 -2.71 5.80 -9.47
N THR A 273 -2.75 4.58 -9.95
CA THR A 273 -2.57 3.32 -9.23
C THR A 273 -1.45 2.51 -9.91
N LEU A 274 -1.11 1.34 -9.33
CA LEU A 274 -0.21 0.40 -9.99
C LEU A 274 -0.80 -0.16 -11.31
N ALA A 275 -2.13 -0.11 -11.52
CA ALA A 275 -2.77 -0.54 -12.76
C ALA A 275 -2.46 0.33 -13.97
N ASN A 276 -2.46 1.64 -13.74
CA ASN A 276 -2.56 2.64 -14.80
C ASN A 276 -1.36 3.59 -14.76
N LEU A 277 -0.21 3.08 -14.31
CA LEU A 277 1.04 3.84 -14.30
C LEU A 277 1.33 4.36 -15.72
N PRO A 278 1.53 5.69 -15.88
CA PRO A 278 1.83 6.28 -17.17
C PRO A 278 3.09 5.69 -17.81
N GLU A 279 3.14 5.64 -19.14
CA GLU A 279 4.32 5.18 -19.88
C GLU A 279 5.57 6.02 -19.54
N SER A 280 5.40 7.32 -19.27
CA SER A 280 6.46 8.18 -18.71
C SER A 280 7.11 7.60 -17.46
N TYR A 281 6.31 7.05 -16.54
CA TYR A 281 6.82 6.47 -15.32
C TYR A 281 7.67 5.21 -15.61
N LYS A 282 7.21 4.36 -16.55
CA LYS A 282 7.96 3.17 -16.98
C LYS A 282 9.30 3.54 -17.62
N LEU A 283 9.36 4.60 -18.43
CA LEU A 283 10.62 5.08 -19.01
C LEU A 283 11.62 5.55 -17.94
N VAL A 284 11.14 6.21 -16.89
CA VAL A 284 11.99 6.60 -15.74
C VAL A 284 12.50 5.36 -15.02
N GLN A 285 11.65 4.36 -14.75
CA GLN A 285 12.06 3.10 -14.12
C GLN A 285 13.08 2.30 -14.95
N ALA A 286 12.92 2.30 -16.27
CA ALA A 286 13.84 1.66 -17.20
C ALA A 286 15.19 2.41 -17.36
N GLY A 287 15.44 3.47 -16.59
CA GLY A 287 16.67 4.26 -16.66
C GLY A 287 16.83 5.06 -17.97
N LYS A 288 15.72 5.30 -18.70
CA LYS A 288 15.75 6.02 -19.98
C LYS A 288 15.60 7.54 -19.83
N ALA A 289 15.50 8.07 -18.61
CA ALA A 289 15.41 9.50 -18.33
C ALA A 289 16.67 9.98 -17.59
N ALA A 290 17.36 10.99 -18.13
CA ALA A 290 18.51 11.60 -17.46
C ALA A 290 18.10 12.55 -16.33
N MET A 291 16.98 13.26 -16.50
CA MET A 291 16.33 14.07 -15.49
C MET A 291 14.83 13.72 -15.42
N SER A 292 14.23 13.86 -14.24
CA SER A 292 12.79 13.72 -14.04
C SER A 292 12.29 14.60 -12.90
N THR A 293 10.98 14.84 -12.83
CA THR A 293 10.37 15.43 -11.63
C THR A 293 10.15 14.35 -10.58
N ASP A 294 10.32 14.71 -9.31
CA ASP A 294 10.08 13.81 -8.20
C ASP A 294 9.68 14.59 -6.95
N SER A 295 8.91 13.95 -6.07
CA SER A 295 8.64 14.44 -4.72
C SER A 295 9.31 13.48 -3.73
N GLY A 296 9.71 13.98 -2.55
CA GLY A 296 10.74 13.40 -1.67
C GLY A 296 10.62 11.90 -1.30
N ILE A 297 9.47 11.27 -1.53
CA ILE A 297 9.19 9.85 -1.31
C ILE A 297 9.91 8.94 -2.32
N SER A 298 9.74 9.15 -3.64
CA SER A 298 10.23 8.18 -4.62
C SER A 298 11.72 8.32 -4.96
N TRP A 299 12.31 9.49 -4.69
CA TRP A 299 13.75 9.70 -4.86
C TRP A 299 14.60 8.84 -3.91
N GLN A 300 14.19 8.63 -2.65
CA GLN A 300 15.00 7.87 -1.68
C GLN A 300 15.06 6.39 -2.03
N VAL A 301 13.91 5.84 -2.42
CA VAL A 301 13.81 4.48 -2.95
C VAL A 301 14.68 4.35 -4.20
N ARG A 302 14.57 5.28 -5.15
CA ARG A 302 15.39 5.30 -6.37
C ARG A 302 16.90 5.43 -6.09
N LYS A 303 17.29 6.24 -5.12
CA LYS A 303 18.68 6.39 -4.68
C LYS A 303 19.21 5.10 -4.08
N GLN A 304 18.42 4.38 -3.28
CA GLN A 304 18.82 3.06 -2.76
C GLN A 304 18.99 2.02 -3.88
N GLN A 305 18.16 2.09 -4.93
CA GLN A 305 18.18 1.16 -6.06
C GLN A 305 19.37 1.39 -7.02
N THR A 306 19.65 2.64 -7.40
CA THR A 306 20.65 2.97 -8.44
C THR A 306 21.97 3.52 -7.88
N LYS A 307 21.96 4.03 -6.63
CA LYS A 307 23.08 4.70 -5.93
C LYS A 307 23.64 5.97 -6.57
N THR A 308 23.32 6.26 -7.83
CA THR A 308 23.83 7.43 -8.60
C THR A 308 22.85 8.61 -8.65
N MET A 309 21.60 8.41 -8.23
CA MET A 309 20.56 9.45 -8.26
C MET A 309 20.83 10.57 -7.24
N SER A 310 20.61 11.80 -7.68
CA SER A 310 20.67 13.03 -6.88
C SER A 310 19.52 13.95 -7.27
N LEU A 311 19.36 15.08 -6.58
CA LEU A 311 18.28 16.02 -6.80
C LEU A 311 18.74 17.47 -6.67
N VAL A 312 17.98 18.36 -7.28
CA VAL A 312 18.20 19.81 -7.29
C VAL A 312 16.84 20.52 -7.23
N PRO A 313 16.74 21.72 -6.62
CA PRO A 313 15.53 22.53 -6.68
C PRO A 313 15.10 22.84 -8.11
N MET A 314 13.84 23.23 -8.27
CA MET A 314 13.32 23.74 -9.54
C MET A 314 14.15 24.94 -10.02
N PRO A 315 14.37 25.10 -11.35
CA PRO A 315 15.12 26.23 -11.88
C PRO A 315 14.47 27.59 -11.56
N ILE A 316 15.27 28.66 -11.59
CA ILE A 316 14.82 30.05 -11.41
C ILE A 316 15.40 30.95 -12.51
N ASP A 317 14.62 31.90 -13.02
CA ASP A 317 15.15 32.97 -13.88
C ASP A 317 15.49 34.22 -13.03
N LYS A 318 14.84 34.39 -11.88
CA LYS A 318 15.10 35.50 -10.92
C LYS A 318 15.04 35.04 -9.46
N VAL A 319 15.81 35.73 -8.61
CA VAL A 319 15.99 35.41 -7.18
C VAL A 319 14.70 35.45 -6.34
N ASN A 320 13.64 36.12 -6.79
CA ASN A 320 12.39 36.24 -6.02
C ASN A 320 11.23 35.43 -6.61
N GLU A 321 11.50 34.55 -7.58
CA GLU A 321 10.47 33.71 -8.20
C GLU A 321 10.04 32.57 -7.28
N ARG A 322 8.75 32.22 -7.35
CA ARG A 322 8.14 31.14 -6.58
C ARG A 322 8.04 29.90 -7.45
N THR A 323 9.10 29.10 -7.49
CA THR A 323 9.24 27.98 -8.44
C THR A 323 9.15 26.61 -7.79
N SER A 324 9.06 26.52 -6.46
CA SER A 324 9.11 25.25 -5.72
C SER A 324 7.71 24.81 -5.28
N PRO A 325 7.04 23.89 -6.00
CA PRO A 325 5.71 23.42 -5.64
C PRO A 325 5.71 22.79 -4.25
N MET A 326 4.75 23.18 -3.41
CA MET A 326 4.59 22.66 -2.06
C MET A 326 3.23 21.97 -1.89
N PHE A 327 3.25 20.72 -1.47
CA PHE A 327 2.09 19.93 -1.09
C PHE A 327 1.99 19.89 0.43
N VAL A 328 0.82 20.17 0.97
CA VAL A 328 0.60 20.26 2.42
C VAL A 328 -0.47 19.25 2.83
N SER A 329 -0.19 18.51 3.89
CA SER A 329 -1.19 17.69 4.59
C SER A 329 -1.41 18.28 5.99
N GLY A 330 -2.63 18.14 6.48
CA GLY A 330 -3.03 18.72 7.76
C GLY A 330 -4.24 18.02 8.35
N VAL A 331 -4.83 18.67 9.34
CA VAL A 331 -6.04 18.19 10.02
C VAL A 331 -7.14 19.23 9.97
N VAL A 332 -8.38 18.79 9.79
CA VAL A 332 -9.60 19.61 9.84
C VAL A 332 -10.49 19.16 10.99
N MET A 333 -11.35 20.05 11.48
CA MET A 333 -12.30 19.77 12.57
C MET A 333 -13.71 19.64 12.01
N SER A 334 -14.44 18.59 12.40
CA SER A 334 -15.85 18.44 12.05
C SER A 334 -16.67 19.61 12.58
N ALA A 335 -17.58 20.15 11.76
CA ALA A 335 -18.54 21.16 12.20
C ALA A 335 -19.46 20.63 13.32
N GLY A 336 -19.77 19.33 13.27
CA GLY A 336 -20.65 18.64 14.22
C GLY A 336 -20.01 18.29 15.56
N THR A 337 -18.70 18.49 15.75
CA THR A 337 -18.05 18.16 17.03
C THR A 337 -18.67 18.93 18.20
N THR A 338 -18.99 18.20 19.26
CA THR A 338 -19.43 18.75 20.55
C THR A 338 -18.24 19.05 21.48
N LYS A 339 -17.01 18.84 21.01
CA LYS A 339 -15.77 18.83 21.80
C LYS A 339 -14.67 19.77 21.23
N PRO A 340 -15.00 20.99 20.76
CA PRO A 340 -14.09 21.77 19.93
C PRO A 340 -12.79 22.19 20.62
N GLU A 341 -12.80 22.46 21.93
CA GLU A 341 -11.58 22.81 22.66
C GLU A 341 -10.63 21.61 22.80
N ALA A 342 -11.17 20.41 23.02
CA ALA A 342 -10.37 19.19 23.10
C ALA A 342 -9.79 18.80 21.73
N ALA A 343 -10.61 18.89 20.69
CA ALA A 343 -10.19 18.69 19.30
C ALA A 343 -9.11 19.72 18.89
N TRP A 344 -9.28 21.00 19.22
CA TRP A 344 -8.29 22.05 18.95
C TRP A 344 -6.93 21.76 19.60
N ARG A 345 -6.92 21.34 20.87
CA ARG A 345 -5.68 20.98 21.57
C ARG A 345 -4.95 19.86 20.87
N TRP A 346 -5.66 18.84 20.41
CA TRP A 346 -5.08 17.74 19.64
C TRP A 346 -4.50 18.23 18.30
N MET A 347 -5.25 19.03 17.55
CA MET A 347 -4.80 19.59 16.27
C MET A 347 -3.57 20.48 16.40
N ASN A 348 -3.55 21.38 17.39
CA ASN A 348 -2.41 22.25 17.66
C ASN A 348 -1.19 21.44 18.11
N PHE A 349 -1.38 20.46 19.00
CA PHE A 349 -0.32 19.53 19.40
C PHE A 349 0.31 18.82 18.21
N LEU A 350 -0.51 18.23 17.32
CA LEU A 350 -0.03 17.52 16.12
C LEU A 350 0.83 18.43 15.23
N SER A 351 0.46 19.70 15.06
CA SER A 351 1.26 20.65 14.27
C SER A 351 2.65 20.91 14.85
N GLN A 352 2.86 20.67 16.15
CA GLN A 352 4.12 20.87 16.88
C GLN A 352 4.97 19.60 16.95
N GLN A 353 4.50 18.50 16.40
CA GLN A 353 5.26 17.25 16.36
C GLN A 353 5.99 17.10 15.03
N ALA A 354 7.10 16.36 15.06
CA ALA A 354 7.63 15.80 13.83
C ALA A 354 6.57 14.82 13.26
N PRO A 355 6.34 14.78 11.93
CA PRO A 355 5.36 13.87 11.35
C PRO A 355 5.61 12.45 11.81
N ALA A 356 4.52 11.75 12.13
CA ALA A 356 4.60 10.40 12.68
C ALA A 356 5.29 9.38 11.74
N ASN A 357 5.30 9.62 10.43
CA ASN A 357 5.73 8.69 9.38
C ASN A 357 7.15 8.97 8.83
N ILE A 358 8.13 9.29 9.70
CA ILE A 358 9.51 9.59 9.24
C ILE A 358 10.28 8.34 8.79
N ALA A 359 9.82 7.13 9.15
CA ALA A 359 10.60 5.91 8.93
C ALA A 359 10.66 5.45 7.47
N THR A 360 9.64 5.73 6.64
CA THR A 360 9.61 5.14 5.28
C THR A 360 9.20 6.14 4.18
N PHE A 361 8.62 7.31 4.51
CA PHE A 361 8.07 8.26 3.53
C PHE A 361 8.24 9.72 3.99
N LYS A 362 9.37 10.37 3.65
CA LYS A 362 9.79 11.63 4.30
C LYS A 362 9.00 12.88 3.84
N ARG A 363 7.85 13.16 4.47
CA ARG A 363 7.24 14.51 4.54
C ARG A 363 7.97 15.35 5.62
N LEU A 364 8.13 16.65 5.38
CA LEU A 364 8.71 17.61 6.33
C LEU A 364 7.66 18.04 7.35
N PRO A 365 7.99 18.30 8.64
CA PRO A 365 7.11 19.04 9.54
C PRO A 365 6.68 20.37 8.92
N ALA A 366 5.41 20.75 9.11
CA ALA A 366 4.91 22.02 8.59
C ALA A 366 5.42 23.26 9.35
N ARG A 367 6.02 23.08 10.53
CA ARG A 367 6.59 24.15 11.38
C ARG A 367 8.11 24.24 11.28
N LEU A 368 8.62 25.47 11.16
CA LEU A 368 10.04 25.81 11.14
C LEU A 368 10.72 25.45 12.47
N SER A 369 10.11 25.77 13.61
CA SER A 369 10.67 25.44 14.93
C SER A 369 10.88 23.93 15.14
N VAL A 370 10.01 23.09 14.59
CA VAL A 370 10.12 21.62 14.66
C VAL A 370 11.26 21.12 13.77
N LEU A 371 11.41 21.69 12.57
CA LEU A 371 12.51 21.40 11.66
C LEU A 371 13.87 21.73 12.29
N GLU A 372 13.97 22.89 12.97
CA GLU A 372 15.20 23.39 13.60
C GLU A 372 15.57 22.63 14.88
N SER A 373 14.61 22.47 15.79
CA SER A 373 14.87 21.86 17.12
C SER A 373 15.31 20.40 17.05
N GLY A 374 14.90 19.65 16.01
CA GLY A 374 15.29 18.26 15.80
C GLY A 374 16.64 18.08 15.07
N GLY A 375 17.25 19.17 14.58
CA GLY A 375 18.37 19.10 13.63
C GLY A 375 18.03 18.25 12.40
N LEU A 376 16.75 18.20 12.01
CA LEU A 376 16.26 17.24 11.02
C LEU A 376 16.97 17.44 9.69
N LEU A 377 17.09 18.71 9.27
CA LEU A 377 17.74 19.08 8.02
C LEU A 377 19.25 18.77 7.97
N ASP A 378 19.90 18.56 9.11
CA ASP A 378 21.32 18.20 9.19
C ASP A 378 21.53 16.67 9.15
N LYS A 379 20.46 15.91 9.42
CA LYS A 379 20.42 14.44 9.29
C LYS A 379 19.99 13.99 7.90
N LEU A 380 19.49 14.91 7.07
CA LEU A 380 19.13 14.63 5.68
C LEU A 380 20.38 14.55 4.79
N ASP A 381 20.21 13.90 3.65
CA ASP A 381 21.21 13.94 2.58
C ASP A 381 21.57 15.39 2.22
N PRO A 382 22.85 15.74 2.01
CA PRO A 382 23.25 17.12 1.75
C PRO A 382 22.58 17.77 0.53
N ASP A 383 22.39 17.02 -0.56
CA ASP A 383 21.76 17.53 -1.78
C ASP A 383 20.27 17.84 -1.50
N TYR A 384 19.59 16.93 -0.78
CA TYR A 384 18.20 17.11 -0.37
C TYR A 384 18.03 18.28 0.62
N ALA A 385 18.92 18.37 1.61
CA ALA A 385 18.96 19.43 2.60
C ALA A 385 19.15 20.81 1.92
N ALA A 386 20.04 20.91 0.94
CA ALA A 386 20.26 22.13 0.16
C ALA A 386 19.03 22.49 -0.68
N ALA A 387 18.41 21.52 -1.34
CA ALA A 387 17.22 21.74 -2.16
C ALA A 387 16.02 22.18 -1.32
N VAL A 388 15.79 21.58 -0.14
CA VAL A 388 14.71 21.99 0.78
C VAL A 388 14.93 23.43 1.28
N ARG A 389 16.17 23.80 1.65
CA ARG A 389 16.49 25.17 2.07
C ARG A 389 16.26 26.19 0.96
N PHE A 390 16.53 25.80 -0.28
CA PHE A 390 16.21 26.62 -1.44
C PHE A 390 14.69 26.73 -1.60
N ALA A 391 13.97 25.61 -1.57
CA ALA A 391 12.53 25.58 -1.75
C ALA A 391 11.76 26.47 -0.75
N PHE A 392 12.18 26.53 0.52
CA PHE A 392 11.58 27.44 1.51
C PHE A 392 11.62 28.93 1.13
N LYS A 393 12.59 29.35 0.32
CA LYS A 393 12.69 30.74 -0.16
C LYS A 393 11.89 31.00 -1.43
N HIS A 394 11.49 29.92 -2.12
CA HIS A 394 10.92 29.95 -3.46
C HIS A 394 9.57 29.20 -3.51
N VAL A 395 8.86 29.14 -2.38
CA VAL A 395 7.60 28.37 -2.25
C VAL A 395 6.57 28.85 -3.27
N MET A 396 6.10 27.91 -4.07
CA MET A 396 4.92 28.04 -4.92
C MET A 396 3.76 27.32 -4.21
N PRO A 397 2.84 28.06 -3.54
CA PRO A 397 1.66 27.43 -2.96
C PRO A 397 0.78 26.84 -4.06
N ALA A 398 0.05 25.78 -3.76
CA ALA A 398 -0.95 25.24 -4.68
C ALA A 398 -1.98 26.35 -5.01
N GLU A 399 -2.17 26.68 -6.29
CA GLU A 399 -3.26 27.57 -6.68
C GLU A 399 -4.60 26.89 -6.41
N GLN A 400 -5.46 27.58 -5.66
CA GLN A 400 -6.64 27.05 -4.99
C GLN A 400 -7.92 27.06 -5.87
N THR A 401 -7.82 27.28 -7.18
CA THR A 401 -8.99 27.61 -8.01
C THR A 401 -9.27 26.62 -9.14
N SER A 402 -10.56 26.33 -9.36
CA SER A 402 -11.18 25.51 -10.42
C SER A 402 -10.95 25.97 -11.86
N VAL A 403 -10.14 27.02 -12.07
CA VAL A 403 -9.88 27.65 -13.38
C VAL A 403 -8.74 26.94 -14.13
N GLY A 404 -7.94 26.14 -13.45
CA GLY A 404 -6.78 25.43 -14.03
C GLY A 404 -7.14 24.48 -15.17
N GLY A 405 -8.37 23.95 -15.21
CA GLY A 405 -8.84 23.05 -16.27
C GLY A 405 -8.73 23.67 -17.67
N ALA A 406 -9.20 24.92 -17.84
CA ALA A 406 -9.13 25.61 -19.13
C ALA A 406 -7.68 25.84 -19.60
N PHE A 407 -6.75 26.07 -18.67
CA PHE A 407 -5.34 26.20 -18.99
C PHE A 407 -4.75 24.84 -19.39
N THR A 408 -5.02 23.78 -18.62
CA THR A 408 -4.62 22.40 -18.96
C THR A 408 -5.11 22.01 -20.36
N ASP A 409 -6.39 22.23 -20.67
CA ASP A 409 -6.99 21.93 -21.97
C ASP A 409 -6.28 22.67 -23.11
N ALA A 410 -5.86 23.93 -22.88
CA ALA A 410 -5.10 24.68 -23.87
C ALA A 410 -3.70 24.08 -24.11
N ILE A 411 -3.00 23.66 -23.06
CA ILE A 411 -1.69 23.01 -23.21
C ILE A 411 -1.83 21.70 -23.98
N GLU A 412 -2.84 20.89 -23.67
CA GLU A 412 -3.12 19.67 -24.39
C GLU A 412 -3.48 19.94 -25.85
N ALA A 413 -4.34 20.91 -26.15
CA ALA A 413 -4.68 21.29 -27.52
C ALA A 413 -3.44 21.76 -28.33
N ILE A 414 -2.46 22.39 -27.67
CA ILE A 414 -1.21 22.77 -28.33
C ILE A 414 -0.35 21.52 -28.62
N LEU A 415 -0.11 20.67 -27.62
CA LEU A 415 0.81 19.54 -27.72
C LEU A 415 0.25 18.39 -28.57
N LYS A 416 -1.05 18.13 -28.48
CA LYS A 416 -1.75 17.02 -29.14
C LYS A 416 -2.31 17.43 -30.50
N ASP A 417 -3.03 18.54 -30.56
CA ASP A 417 -3.80 18.94 -31.74
C ASP A 417 -3.08 19.97 -32.62
N GLY A 418 -1.91 20.45 -32.18
CA GLY A 418 -1.13 21.46 -32.90
C GLY A 418 -1.82 22.83 -32.97
N LYS A 419 -2.73 23.12 -32.02
CA LYS A 419 -3.42 24.40 -31.96
C LYS A 419 -2.42 25.53 -31.75
N PRO A 420 -2.53 26.67 -32.47
CA PRO A 420 -1.63 27.80 -32.25
C PRO A 420 -1.70 28.31 -30.82
N ILE A 421 -0.54 28.54 -30.18
CA ILE A 421 -0.42 28.94 -28.77
C ILE A 421 -1.28 30.16 -28.45
N GLU A 422 -1.19 31.21 -29.27
CA GLU A 422 -1.96 32.45 -29.11
C GLU A 422 -3.47 32.19 -29.06
N GLN A 423 -3.96 31.31 -29.94
CA GLN A 423 -5.38 30.99 -30.01
C GLN A 423 -5.79 30.11 -28.82
N ALA A 424 -5.01 29.08 -28.50
CA ALA A 424 -5.30 28.20 -27.37
C ALA A 424 -5.37 28.96 -26.05
N LEU A 425 -4.43 29.87 -25.79
CA LEU A 425 -4.41 30.68 -24.57
C LEU A 425 -5.48 31.75 -24.56
N ALA A 426 -5.85 32.35 -25.70
CA ALA A 426 -6.98 33.26 -25.77
C ALA A 426 -8.31 32.55 -25.48
N ASP A 427 -8.50 31.33 -26.00
CA ASP A 427 -9.69 30.53 -25.73
C ASP A 427 -9.74 30.11 -24.25
N ALA A 428 -8.62 29.66 -23.67
CA ALA A 428 -8.52 29.36 -22.25
C ALA A 428 -8.79 30.59 -21.39
N GLN A 429 -8.30 31.77 -21.78
CA GLN A 429 -8.51 33.02 -21.07
C GLN A 429 -10.00 33.40 -21.04
N ALA A 430 -10.71 33.19 -22.16
CA ALA A 430 -12.14 33.41 -22.25
C ALA A 430 -12.92 32.41 -21.39
N GLN A 431 -12.61 31.11 -21.51
CA GLN A 431 -13.24 30.06 -20.72
C GLN A 431 -12.98 30.24 -19.22
N GLY A 432 -11.76 30.61 -18.83
CA GLY A 432 -11.43 30.88 -17.44
C GLY A 432 -12.24 32.04 -16.86
N LYS A 433 -12.45 33.11 -17.63
CA LYS A 433 -13.32 34.23 -17.22
C LYS A 433 -14.78 33.78 -17.06
N GLU A 434 -15.27 32.94 -17.96
CA GLU A 434 -16.62 32.38 -17.89
C GLU A 434 -16.78 31.46 -16.66
N ASN A 435 -15.84 30.55 -16.43
CA ASN A 435 -15.84 29.65 -15.28
C ASN A 435 -15.85 30.42 -13.96
N ILE A 436 -15.04 31.47 -13.85
CA ILE A 436 -15.01 32.33 -12.66
C ILE A 436 -16.33 33.11 -12.51
N ALA A 437 -16.87 33.67 -13.59
CA ALA A 437 -18.12 34.42 -13.55
C ALA A 437 -19.30 33.51 -13.16
N GLU A 438 -19.34 32.29 -13.69
CA GLU A 438 -20.36 31.30 -13.35
C GLU A 438 -20.20 30.81 -11.91
N ALA A 439 -18.98 30.55 -11.45
CA ALA A 439 -18.73 30.21 -10.04
C ALA A 439 -19.16 31.34 -9.09
N ALA A 440 -18.82 32.59 -9.41
CA ALA A 440 -19.24 33.76 -8.64
C ALA A 440 -20.76 33.96 -8.65
N LYS A 441 -21.42 33.66 -9.79
CA LYS A 441 -22.87 33.70 -9.90
C LYS A 441 -23.53 32.59 -9.07
N GLN A 442 -23.01 31.37 -9.14
CA GLN A 442 -23.46 30.24 -8.32
C GLN A 442 -23.28 30.53 -6.84
N GLU A 443 -22.19 31.19 -6.45
CA GLU A 443 -21.95 31.64 -5.07
C GLU A 443 -22.93 32.74 -4.66
N ALA A 444 -23.24 33.70 -5.53
CA ALA A 444 -24.21 34.76 -5.26
C ALA A 444 -25.67 34.26 -5.21
N GLU A 445 -26.00 33.25 -6.01
CA GLU A 445 -27.31 32.60 -6.08
C GLU A 445 -27.47 31.48 -5.05
N ALA A 446 -26.36 30.98 -4.48
CA ALA A 446 -26.39 30.02 -3.39
C ALA A 446 -27.17 30.62 -2.22
N THR A 447 -28.36 30.07 -2.00
CA THR A 447 -29.03 30.24 -0.71
C THR A 447 -28.05 29.72 0.34
N PRO A 448 -27.80 30.43 1.47
CA PRO A 448 -26.88 29.95 2.50
C PRO A 448 -27.18 28.48 2.74
N VAL A 449 -26.18 27.63 2.50
CA VAL A 449 -26.32 26.17 2.60
C VAL A 449 -27.05 25.94 3.91
N PRO A 450 -28.26 25.35 3.89
CA PRO A 450 -28.99 25.12 5.13
C PRO A 450 -28.02 24.39 6.03
N THR A 451 -27.75 24.95 7.22
CA THR A 451 -26.80 24.40 8.19
C THR A 451 -26.94 22.89 8.14
N VAL A 452 -26.00 22.20 7.50
CA VAL A 452 -26.07 20.75 7.43
C VAL A 452 -25.97 20.36 8.89
N VAL A 453 -27.02 19.75 9.43
CA VAL A 453 -26.98 19.25 10.80
C VAL A 453 -26.05 18.05 10.74
N VAL A 454 -24.75 18.32 10.84
CA VAL A 454 -23.73 17.30 10.99
C VAL A 454 -23.99 16.70 12.36
N VAL A 455 -24.42 15.44 12.37
CA VAL A 455 -24.64 14.69 13.60
C VAL A 455 -23.32 14.66 14.35
N ALA A 456 -23.37 14.86 15.68
CA ALA A 456 -22.19 14.79 16.51
C ALA A 456 -21.48 13.44 16.28
N PRO A 457 -20.15 13.43 16.11
CA PRO A 457 -19.39 12.20 16.01
C PRO A 457 -19.70 11.29 17.20
N GLN A 458 -20.26 10.12 16.91
CA GLN A 458 -20.62 9.14 17.93
C GLN A 458 -19.67 7.96 17.88
N GLU A 459 -19.16 7.58 19.05
CA GLU A 459 -18.59 6.26 19.22
C GLU A 459 -19.70 5.22 19.07
N THR A 460 -19.44 4.15 18.33
CA THR A 460 -20.34 2.99 18.30
C THR A 460 -20.59 2.54 19.74
N PRO A 461 -21.86 2.49 20.22
CA PRO A 461 -22.16 2.18 21.60
C PRO A 461 -21.62 0.80 21.99
N VAL A 462 -20.60 0.78 22.84
CA VAL A 462 -20.04 -0.42 23.44
C VAL A 462 -20.84 -0.70 24.72
N ASN A 463 -21.43 -1.88 24.84
CA ASN A 463 -21.87 -2.38 26.14
C ASN A 463 -20.64 -2.36 27.07
N ALA A 464 -20.64 -1.49 28.09
CA ALA A 464 -19.48 -1.30 28.96
C ALA A 464 -19.01 -2.58 29.69
N ASN A 465 -19.84 -3.63 29.72
CA ASN A 465 -19.53 -4.94 30.29
C ASN A 465 -19.12 -5.99 29.24
N ALA A 466 -19.12 -5.67 27.95
CA ALA A 466 -18.73 -6.60 26.90
C ALA A 466 -17.20 -6.77 26.85
N THR A 467 -16.76 -7.99 26.58
CA THR A 467 -15.35 -8.31 26.32
C THR A 467 -14.99 -7.82 24.92
N THR A 468 -14.10 -6.84 24.83
CA THR A 468 -13.58 -6.37 23.53
C THR A 468 -12.40 -7.25 23.11
N ILE A 469 -12.45 -7.79 21.90
CA ILE A 469 -11.34 -8.51 21.27
C ILE A 469 -10.77 -7.67 20.14
N ARG A 470 -9.45 -7.54 20.08
CA ARG A 470 -8.73 -6.98 18.93
C ARG A 470 -8.36 -8.13 18.01
N PHE A 471 -8.85 -8.09 16.78
CA PHE A 471 -8.60 -9.10 15.75
C PHE A 471 -7.76 -8.53 14.61
N SER A 472 -6.60 -9.12 14.32
CA SER A 472 -5.76 -8.70 13.17
C SER A 472 -5.93 -9.62 11.97
N LEU A 473 -5.99 -9.05 10.77
CA LEU A 473 -5.95 -9.81 9.51
C LEU A 473 -4.55 -10.26 9.09
N GLY A 474 -3.53 -9.93 9.89
CA GLY A 474 -2.14 -10.14 9.50
C GLY A 474 -1.84 -9.46 8.17
N THR A 475 -0.94 -10.02 7.37
CA THR A 475 -0.60 -9.46 6.06
C THR A 475 -1.71 -9.62 4.99
N GLY A 476 -2.81 -10.31 5.32
CA GLY A 476 -3.95 -10.53 4.43
C GLY A 476 -4.95 -9.38 4.42
N THR A 477 -4.52 -8.20 3.95
CA THR A 477 -5.31 -6.97 4.11
C THR A 477 -6.55 -6.90 3.21
N PHE A 478 -6.58 -7.63 2.09
CA PHE A 478 -7.51 -7.45 0.95
C PHE A 478 -9.02 -7.47 1.27
N ASN A 479 -9.43 -8.02 2.42
CA ASN A 479 -10.84 -8.22 2.79
C ASN A 479 -11.30 -7.46 4.05
N ALA A 480 -10.58 -6.43 4.49
CA ALA A 480 -10.91 -5.68 5.70
C ALA A 480 -12.40 -5.33 5.88
N PRO A 481 -13.11 -4.81 4.84
CA PRO A 481 -14.52 -4.45 4.96
C PRO A 481 -15.42 -5.65 5.27
N ALA A 482 -15.19 -6.78 4.61
CA ALA A 482 -15.97 -8.00 4.83
C ALA A 482 -15.79 -8.54 6.26
N TYR A 483 -14.57 -8.47 6.79
CA TYR A 483 -14.31 -8.84 8.19
C TYR A 483 -14.92 -7.86 9.19
N ARG A 484 -14.94 -6.55 8.90
CA ARG A 484 -15.63 -5.54 9.73
C ARG A 484 -17.14 -5.75 9.74
N ASP A 485 -17.75 -6.11 8.61
CA ASP A 485 -19.16 -6.50 8.56
C ASP A 485 -19.45 -7.76 9.37
N LEU A 486 -18.62 -8.80 9.25
CA LEU A 486 -18.73 -10.00 10.08
C LEU A 486 -18.57 -9.70 11.57
N ALA A 487 -17.62 -8.84 11.94
CA ALA A 487 -17.42 -8.40 13.31
C ALA A 487 -18.67 -7.71 13.87
N LYS A 488 -19.33 -6.87 13.08
CA LYS A 488 -20.60 -6.23 13.43
C LYS A 488 -21.71 -7.25 13.63
N ARG A 489 -21.96 -8.12 12.64
CA ARG A 489 -22.98 -9.20 12.73
C ARG A 489 -22.74 -10.13 13.92
N PHE A 490 -21.48 -10.48 14.17
CA PHE A 490 -21.11 -11.30 15.32
C PHE A 490 -21.37 -10.59 16.64
N SER A 491 -21.03 -9.31 16.76
CA SER A 491 -21.25 -8.53 17.98
C SER A 491 -22.74 -8.28 18.24
N GLU A 492 -23.55 -8.12 17.19
CA GLU A 492 -25.02 -8.05 17.28
C GLU A 492 -25.63 -9.35 17.82
N ALA A 493 -25.10 -10.50 17.39
CA ALA A 493 -25.52 -11.82 17.87
C ALA A 493 -24.92 -12.20 19.24
N ASN A 494 -23.80 -11.59 19.63
CA ASN A 494 -23.07 -11.84 20.87
C ASN A 494 -22.83 -10.50 21.59
N PRO A 495 -23.86 -9.90 22.21
CA PRO A 495 -23.76 -8.55 22.80
C PRO A 495 -22.81 -8.46 24.01
N ASP A 496 -22.26 -9.59 24.47
CA ASP A 496 -21.18 -9.72 25.46
C ASP A 496 -19.78 -9.66 24.85
N ILE A 497 -19.63 -9.65 23.52
CA ILE A 497 -18.35 -9.62 22.80
C ILE A 497 -18.38 -8.54 21.72
N ILE A 498 -17.33 -7.73 21.66
CA ILE A 498 -17.13 -6.72 20.62
C ILE A 498 -15.84 -7.03 19.90
N VAL A 499 -15.88 -7.05 18.57
CA VAL A 499 -14.73 -7.37 17.73
C VAL A 499 -14.22 -6.10 17.04
N GLU A 500 -13.02 -5.65 17.43
CA GLU A 500 -12.30 -4.58 16.76
C GLU A 500 -11.34 -5.17 15.72
N VAL A 501 -11.63 -4.97 14.43
CA VAL A 501 -10.78 -5.45 13.34
C VAL A 501 -9.66 -4.44 13.10
N LYS A 502 -8.41 -4.87 13.34
CA LYS A 502 -7.18 -4.11 13.08
C LYS A 502 -6.47 -4.62 11.83
N GLN A 503 -5.77 -3.71 11.16
CA GLN A 503 -4.71 -4.06 10.20
C GLN A 503 -3.35 -3.94 10.89
N PRO A 504 -2.38 -4.83 10.58
CA PRO A 504 -1.03 -4.65 11.09
C PRO A 504 -0.39 -3.40 10.50
N ASP A 505 0.54 -2.83 11.25
CA ASP A 505 1.39 -1.73 10.79
C ASP A 505 2.35 -2.23 9.70
N LEU A 506 2.06 -1.90 8.44
CA LEU A 506 2.89 -2.27 7.29
C LEU A 506 4.17 -1.43 7.16
N THR A 507 4.35 -0.40 7.99
CA THR A 507 5.56 0.44 7.94
C THR A 507 6.76 -0.22 8.60
N ASN A 508 6.54 -1.23 9.45
CA ASN A 508 7.59 -2.01 10.07
C ASN A 508 8.05 -3.13 9.12
N THR A 509 9.33 -3.14 8.76
CA THR A 509 9.93 -4.15 7.87
C THR A 509 10.11 -5.53 8.53
N SER A 510 9.69 -5.72 9.78
CA SER A 510 9.91 -6.92 10.58
C SER A 510 8.67 -7.35 11.37
N ILE A 511 7.56 -7.62 10.68
CA ILE A 511 6.32 -8.12 11.30
C ILE A 511 6.41 -9.65 11.47
N ASP A 512 6.37 -10.14 12.72
CA ASP A 512 6.33 -11.57 13.06
C ASP A 512 5.19 -11.90 14.03
N ILE A 513 4.98 -13.21 14.31
CA ILE A 513 3.91 -13.68 15.19
C ILE A 513 4.02 -13.09 16.62
N PRO A 514 5.19 -13.11 17.29
CA PRO A 514 5.34 -12.52 18.62
C PRO A 514 4.99 -11.04 18.69
N GLU A 515 5.33 -10.24 17.67
CA GLU A 515 5.00 -8.82 17.68
C GLU A 515 3.50 -8.58 17.48
N VAL A 516 2.87 -9.30 16.56
CA VAL A 516 1.42 -9.23 16.36
C VAL A 516 0.67 -9.68 17.63
N ALA A 517 1.08 -10.78 18.24
CA ALA A 517 0.43 -11.35 19.43
C ALA A 517 0.53 -10.44 20.68
N LYS A 518 1.44 -9.46 20.71
CA LYS A 518 1.48 -8.43 21.78
C LYS A 518 0.41 -7.35 21.60
N ASP A 519 0.04 -7.02 20.37
CA ASP A 519 -0.91 -5.92 20.09
C ASP A 519 -2.37 -6.38 19.91
N VAL A 520 -2.61 -7.65 19.61
CA VAL A 520 -3.97 -8.19 19.37
C VAL A 520 -4.25 -9.48 20.12
N ASP A 521 -5.54 -9.79 20.27
CA ASP A 521 -6.01 -10.92 21.07
C ASP A 521 -6.12 -12.21 20.24
N CYS A 522 -6.52 -12.07 18.98
CA CYS A 522 -6.52 -13.14 17.99
C CYS A 522 -6.16 -12.56 16.61
N PHE A 523 -5.62 -13.39 15.71
CA PHE A 523 -5.15 -12.90 14.43
C PHE A 523 -5.10 -13.99 13.37
N MET A 524 -5.12 -13.59 12.10
CA MET A 524 -4.88 -14.48 10.96
C MET A 524 -3.40 -14.44 10.58
N TRP A 525 -2.78 -15.59 10.37
CA TRP A 525 -1.39 -15.70 9.90
C TRP A 525 -1.15 -16.98 9.09
N ALA A 526 -0.02 -17.06 8.40
CA ALA A 526 0.44 -18.29 7.76
C ALA A 526 1.05 -19.29 8.78
N PRO A 527 1.12 -20.60 8.49
CA PRO A 527 1.80 -21.57 9.33
C PRO A 527 3.25 -21.16 9.65
N SER A 528 3.58 -21.07 10.94
CA SER A 528 4.95 -20.75 11.40
C SER A 528 5.24 -21.37 12.78
N LEU A 529 4.81 -22.62 12.97
CA LEU A 529 4.86 -23.30 14.27
C LEU A 529 6.23 -23.86 14.65
N GLN A 530 7.20 -23.86 13.72
CA GLN A 530 8.50 -24.50 13.96
C GLN A 530 9.47 -23.60 14.73
N ASP A 531 9.20 -22.30 14.85
CA ASP A 531 9.97 -21.39 15.71
C ASP A 531 9.41 -21.47 17.15
N PRO A 532 10.22 -21.87 18.14
CA PRO A 532 9.79 -21.88 19.54
C PRO A 532 9.25 -20.53 20.02
N LYS A 533 9.79 -19.40 19.54
CA LYS A 533 9.30 -18.07 19.91
C LYS A 533 7.87 -17.83 19.44
N ASN A 534 7.51 -18.36 18.27
CA ASN A 534 6.15 -18.27 17.75
C ASN A 534 5.19 -19.11 18.59
N LEU A 535 5.60 -20.34 18.96
CA LEU A 535 4.82 -21.21 19.86
C LEU A 535 4.60 -20.58 21.24
N GLU A 536 5.60 -19.91 21.80
CA GLU A 536 5.48 -19.18 23.07
C GLU A 536 4.47 -18.02 23.00
N ALA A 537 4.32 -17.40 21.82
CA ALA A 537 3.43 -16.26 21.62
C ALA A 537 1.97 -16.63 21.34
N ILE A 538 1.66 -17.90 21.05
CA ILE A 538 0.33 -18.36 20.64
C ILE A 538 -0.22 -19.45 21.56
N LEU A 539 -1.55 -19.59 21.59
CA LEU A 539 -2.23 -20.51 22.48
C LEU A 539 -2.49 -21.87 21.80
N ASN A 540 -2.17 -22.96 22.49
CA ASN A 540 -2.61 -24.30 22.12
C ASN A 540 -4.15 -24.40 22.18
N LEU A 541 -4.76 -24.89 21.11
CA LEU A 541 -6.21 -24.96 20.95
C LEU A 541 -6.84 -26.28 21.41
N GLU A 542 -6.05 -27.32 21.69
CA GLU A 542 -6.58 -28.62 22.14
C GLU A 542 -7.51 -28.52 23.37
N PRO A 543 -7.23 -27.70 24.41
CA PRO A 543 -8.18 -27.53 25.52
C PRO A 543 -9.55 -26.98 25.10
N PHE A 544 -9.62 -26.15 24.05
CA PHE A 544 -10.88 -25.65 23.51
C PHE A 544 -11.61 -26.72 22.70
N LEU A 545 -10.89 -27.48 21.89
CA LEU A 545 -11.42 -28.63 21.16
C LEU A 545 -12.00 -29.69 22.11
N ASP A 546 -11.33 -29.93 23.24
CA ASP A 546 -11.79 -30.84 24.27
C ASP A 546 -13.04 -30.32 25.00
N ALA A 547 -13.15 -29.01 25.21
CA ALA A 547 -14.30 -28.41 25.88
C ALA A 547 -15.51 -28.25 24.95
N ASP A 548 -15.29 -27.90 23.69
CA ASP A 548 -16.33 -27.63 22.69
C ASP A 548 -16.68 -28.89 21.90
N LYS A 549 -17.61 -29.68 22.45
CA LYS A 549 -18.08 -30.91 21.80
C LYS A 549 -18.87 -30.68 20.50
N SER A 550 -19.23 -29.44 20.19
CA SER A 550 -19.89 -29.10 18.92
C SER A 550 -18.88 -28.95 17.77
N PHE A 551 -17.60 -28.73 18.08
CA PHE A 551 -16.56 -28.58 17.08
C PHE A 551 -16.27 -29.90 16.35
N ASN A 552 -16.47 -29.92 15.03
CA ASN A 552 -16.22 -31.10 14.20
C ASN A 552 -14.88 -30.99 13.46
N LYS A 553 -13.80 -31.56 14.03
CA LYS A 553 -12.47 -31.61 13.39
C LYS A 553 -12.46 -32.36 12.04
N SER A 554 -13.38 -33.30 11.82
CA SER A 554 -13.44 -34.08 10.56
C SER A 554 -13.98 -33.28 9.35
N ASP A 555 -14.62 -32.14 9.62
CA ASP A 555 -15.06 -31.18 8.61
C ASP A 555 -13.89 -30.46 7.94
N PHE A 556 -12.69 -30.51 8.52
CA PHE A 556 -11.50 -29.91 7.91
C PHE A 556 -10.76 -30.91 7.01
N TYR A 557 -10.02 -30.38 6.03
CA TYR A 557 -9.09 -31.19 5.24
C TYR A 557 -7.88 -31.60 6.10
N PRO A 558 -7.49 -32.89 6.19
CA PRO A 558 -6.35 -33.33 7.00
C PRO A 558 -5.06 -32.55 6.70
N ALA A 559 -4.76 -32.34 5.41
CA ALA A 559 -3.63 -31.55 4.93
C ALA A 559 -3.53 -30.13 5.52
N THR A 560 -4.68 -29.54 5.82
CA THR A 560 -4.76 -28.19 6.38
C THR A 560 -4.57 -28.21 7.89
N LEU A 561 -5.14 -29.19 8.57
CA LEU A 561 -4.93 -29.38 10.02
C LEU A 561 -3.47 -29.69 10.33
N ASP A 562 -2.82 -30.53 9.51
CA ASP A 562 -1.43 -30.93 9.71
C ASP A 562 -0.48 -29.73 9.68
N GLN A 563 -0.76 -28.70 8.87
CA GLN A 563 0.06 -27.48 8.81
C GLN A 563 -0.01 -26.63 10.08
N PHE A 564 -1.11 -26.72 10.83
CA PHE A 564 -1.30 -26.00 12.09
C PHE A 564 -1.16 -26.92 13.32
N THR A 565 -0.62 -28.12 13.11
CA THR A 565 -0.34 -29.09 14.17
C THR A 565 1.16 -29.18 14.40
N GLU A 566 1.60 -28.98 15.63
CA GLU A 566 3.00 -29.14 16.05
C GLU A 566 3.01 -29.89 17.37
N GLN A 567 3.92 -30.86 17.52
CA GLN A 567 3.96 -31.76 18.69
C GLN A 567 2.65 -32.53 18.95
N GLY A 568 1.88 -32.80 17.90
CA GLY A 568 0.60 -33.51 17.98
C GLY A 568 -0.56 -32.67 18.52
N GLN A 569 -0.38 -31.35 18.68
CA GLN A 569 -1.39 -30.42 19.18
C GLN A 569 -1.70 -29.36 18.13
N LEU A 570 -2.97 -28.94 18.02
CA LEU A 570 -3.38 -27.87 17.12
C LEU A 570 -3.14 -26.48 17.75
N TRP A 571 -2.44 -25.60 17.02
CA TRP A 571 -2.07 -24.26 17.50
C TRP A 571 -2.78 -23.11 16.77
N ALA A 572 -3.48 -23.42 15.67
CA ALA A 572 -4.34 -22.47 14.95
C ALA A 572 -5.51 -23.20 14.27
N LEU A 573 -6.64 -22.53 14.10
CA LEU A 573 -7.72 -23.06 13.28
C LEU A 573 -7.45 -22.74 11.81
N PRO A 574 -7.38 -23.74 10.90
CA PRO A 574 -7.22 -23.46 9.48
C PRO A 574 -8.36 -22.58 8.96
N ALA A 575 -8.05 -21.49 8.28
CA ALA A 575 -9.02 -20.53 7.76
C ALA A 575 -9.37 -20.84 6.30
N GLU A 576 -8.36 -20.88 5.44
CA GLU A 576 -8.46 -21.20 4.01
C GLU A 576 -7.09 -21.64 3.45
N VAL A 577 -7.13 -22.16 2.23
CA VAL A 577 -5.98 -22.57 1.43
C VAL A 577 -6.03 -21.86 0.09
N THR A 578 -4.88 -21.45 -0.44
CA THR A 578 -4.76 -20.79 -1.74
C THR A 578 -4.20 -21.76 -2.79
N PRO A 579 -5.03 -22.56 -3.47
CA PRO A 579 -4.56 -23.41 -4.56
C PRO A 579 -4.06 -22.62 -5.78
N TYR A 580 -3.07 -23.18 -6.47
CA TYR A 580 -2.79 -22.85 -7.86
C TYR A 580 -3.82 -23.55 -8.76
N VAL A 581 -4.36 -22.77 -9.68
CA VAL A 581 -5.22 -23.25 -10.75
C VAL A 581 -4.73 -22.71 -12.10
N ILE A 582 -5.21 -23.32 -13.17
CA ILE A 582 -5.20 -22.68 -14.49
C ILE A 582 -6.54 -21.99 -14.67
N GLU A 583 -6.51 -20.67 -14.82
CA GLU A 583 -7.64 -19.92 -15.35
C GLU A 583 -7.50 -19.77 -16.87
N TYR A 584 -8.61 -19.64 -17.56
CA TYR A 584 -8.62 -19.60 -19.01
C TYR A 584 -9.77 -18.78 -19.59
N ASN A 585 -9.52 -18.15 -20.74
CA ASN A 585 -10.52 -17.37 -21.46
C ASN A 585 -11.35 -18.30 -22.37
N ARG A 586 -12.63 -18.50 -22.04
CA ARG A 586 -13.55 -19.39 -22.76
C ARG A 586 -13.80 -18.96 -24.19
N ASP A 587 -13.83 -17.66 -24.46
CA ASP A 587 -14.10 -17.14 -25.80
C ASP A 587 -12.95 -17.50 -26.76
N LEU A 588 -11.71 -17.54 -26.26
CA LEU A 588 -10.55 -17.99 -27.05
C LEU A 588 -10.59 -19.48 -27.35
N PHE A 589 -11.09 -20.31 -26.43
CA PHE A 589 -11.34 -21.74 -26.66
C PHE A 589 -12.44 -21.96 -27.70
N ASP A 590 -13.55 -21.24 -27.59
CA ASP A 590 -14.69 -21.33 -28.50
C ASP A 590 -14.30 -20.90 -29.92
N ALA A 591 -13.47 -19.85 -30.04
CA ALA A 591 -12.96 -19.36 -31.31
C ALA A 591 -12.14 -20.41 -32.09
N VAL A 592 -11.50 -21.37 -31.40
CA VAL A 592 -10.76 -22.48 -32.01
C VAL A 592 -11.48 -23.84 -31.91
N LYS A 593 -12.63 -23.89 -31.24
CA LYS A 593 -13.41 -25.11 -31.00
C LYS A 593 -12.60 -26.19 -30.27
N VAL A 594 -11.76 -25.78 -29.33
CA VAL A 594 -11.05 -26.69 -28.42
C VAL A 594 -11.92 -26.88 -27.18
N ALA A 595 -12.05 -28.13 -26.72
CA ALA A 595 -12.83 -28.40 -25.51
C ALA A 595 -12.17 -27.77 -24.28
N TYR A 596 -12.98 -27.29 -23.33
CA TYR A 596 -12.47 -26.75 -22.08
C TYR A 596 -11.78 -27.85 -21.25
N PRO A 597 -10.66 -27.54 -20.59
CA PRO A 597 -9.96 -28.50 -19.75
C PRO A 597 -10.83 -28.91 -18.57
N GLN A 598 -10.62 -30.14 -18.08
CA GLN A 598 -11.35 -30.71 -16.95
C GLN A 598 -10.36 -31.23 -15.91
N ALA A 599 -10.79 -31.35 -14.65
CA ALA A 599 -9.97 -31.91 -13.59
C ALA A 599 -9.45 -33.31 -13.99
N GLY A 600 -8.15 -33.56 -13.77
CA GLY A 600 -7.49 -34.80 -14.16
C GLY A 600 -6.86 -34.83 -15.56
N TRP A 601 -6.92 -33.72 -16.31
CA TRP A 601 -6.14 -33.53 -17.54
C TRP A 601 -4.63 -33.62 -17.33
N THR A 602 -3.91 -33.99 -18.39
CA THR A 602 -2.48 -34.30 -18.36
C THR A 602 -1.60 -33.13 -18.83
N MET A 603 -0.30 -33.21 -18.54
CA MET A 603 0.68 -32.25 -19.10
C MET A 603 0.71 -32.26 -20.65
N ASP A 604 0.40 -33.40 -21.27
CA ASP A 604 0.28 -33.50 -22.74
C ASP A 604 -0.97 -32.78 -23.25
N ASP A 605 -2.10 -32.92 -22.56
CA ASP A 605 -3.34 -32.19 -22.87
C ASP A 605 -3.13 -30.68 -22.74
N PHE A 606 -2.44 -30.25 -21.67
CA PHE A 606 -2.06 -28.86 -21.45
C PHE A 606 -1.23 -28.31 -22.62
N LEU A 607 -0.17 -29.02 -23.03
CA LEU A 607 0.70 -28.58 -24.12
C LEU A 607 -0.03 -28.53 -25.47
N ALA A 608 -0.87 -29.53 -25.76
CA ALA A 608 -1.67 -29.57 -26.97
C ALA A 608 -2.65 -28.38 -27.02
N THR A 609 -3.28 -28.08 -25.88
CA THR A 609 -4.21 -26.95 -25.72
C THR A 609 -3.50 -25.61 -25.88
N ALA A 610 -2.36 -25.42 -25.21
CA ALA A 610 -1.55 -24.20 -25.34
C ALA A 610 -1.10 -23.96 -26.78
N LYS A 611 -0.67 -25.01 -27.51
CA LYS A 611 -0.32 -24.90 -28.93
C LYS A 611 -1.50 -24.49 -29.79
N ALA A 612 -2.68 -25.08 -29.58
CA ALA A 612 -3.88 -24.75 -30.34
C ALA A 612 -4.36 -23.30 -30.12
N LEU A 613 -4.08 -22.74 -28.94
CA LEU A 613 -4.48 -21.39 -28.54
C LEU A 613 -3.41 -20.32 -28.79
N THR A 614 -2.20 -20.69 -29.20
CA THR A 614 -1.14 -19.72 -29.53
C THR A 614 -1.31 -19.22 -30.95
N LYS A 615 -1.36 -17.89 -31.13
CA LYS A 615 -1.60 -17.26 -32.44
C LYS A 615 -0.85 -15.93 -32.57
N GLY A 616 -0.54 -15.56 -33.82
CA GLY A 616 0.08 -14.27 -34.13
C GLY A 616 1.56 -14.21 -33.76
N SER A 617 2.11 -12.99 -33.79
CA SER A 617 3.53 -12.69 -33.58
C SER A 617 3.72 -11.26 -33.10
N GLY A 618 4.88 -10.94 -32.53
CA GLY A 618 5.22 -9.59 -32.07
C GLY A 618 4.35 -9.13 -30.90
N GLU A 619 4.12 -7.82 -30.80
CA GLU A 619 3.37 -7.21 -29.69
C GLU A 619 1.90 -7.62 -29.63
N ALA A 620 1.29 -8.00 -30.76
CA ALA A 620 -0.10 -8.46 -30.80
C ALA A 620 -0.25 -9.98 -30.59
N LYS A 621 0.85 -10.68 -30.23
CA LYS A 621 0.83 -12.13 -30.08
C LYS A 621 -0.11 -12.55 -28.94
N GLN A 622 -0.91 -13.58 -29.23
CA GLN A 622 -1.70 -14.32 -28.28
C GLN A 622 -0.92 -15.57 -27.86
N TYR A 623 -0.64 -15.70 -26.57
CA TYR A 623 0.02 -16.86 -25.98
C TYR A 623 -1.01 -17.87 -25.50
N GLY A 624 -0.72 -19.15 -25.75
CA GLY A 624 -1.53 -20.26 -25.25
C GLY A 624 -1.45 -20.40 -23.74
N TYR A 625 -0.34 -19.98 -23.13
CA TYR A 625 -0.14 -20.00 -21.69
C TYR A 625 0.69 -18.79 -21.23
N VAL A 626 0.29 -18.16 -20.13
CA VAL A 626 1.06 -17.11 -19.44
C VAL A 626 1.26 -17.53 -17.99
N GLY A 627 2.52 -17.69 -17.58
CA GLY A 627 2.89 -18.10 -16.23
C GLY A 627 2.82 -16.95 -15.21
N ASP A 628 3.34 -17.19 -14.01
CA ASP A 628 3.56 -16.16 -12.99
C ASP A 628 4.58 -15.11 -13.46
N TYR A 629 4.47 -13.86 -12.96
CA TYR A 629 5.37 -12.76 -13.28
C TYR A 629 6.75 -12.96 -12.64
N PHE A 630 6.78 -13.64 -11.49
CA PHE A 630 8.02 -14.19 -10.97
C PHE A 630 8.23 -15.57 -11.58
N GLU A 631 9.03 -15.64 -12.64
CA GLU A 631 9.22 -16.85 -13.46
C GLU A 631 9.64 -18.07 -12.62
N ALA A 632 10.42 -17.87 -11.54
CA ALA A 632 10.81 -18.93 -10.63
C ALA A 632 9.61 -19.57 -9.90
N SER A 633 8.57 -18.78 -9.60
CA SER A 633 7.31 -19.26 -9.01
C SER A 633 6.69 -20.36 -9.85
N ASP A 634 6.49 -20.03 -11.12
CA ASP A 634 5.86 -20.85 -12.15
C ASP A 634 6.72 -22.06 -12.52
N LEU A 635 8.03 -21.87 -12.65
CA LEU A 635 8.99 -22.92 -12.95
C LEU A 635 8.89 -24.06 -11.93
N VAL A 636 9.07 -23.75 -10.64
CA VAL A 636 9.03 -24.76 -9.57
C VAL A 636 7.69 -25.48 -9.55
N LEU A 637 6.58 -24.75 -9.74
CA LEU A 637 5.24 -25.33 -9.81
C LEU A 637 5.12 -26.36 -10.92
N MET A 638 5.54 -26.01 -12.14
CA MET A 638 5.46 -26.90 -13.30
C MET A 638 6.42 -28.08 -13.20
N LEU A 639 7.63 -27.88 -12.65
CA LEU A 639 8.57 -28.97 -12.39
C LEU A 639 7.95 -30.02 -11.45
N GLN A 640 7.25 -29.59 -10.40
CA GLN A 640 6.54 -30.51 -9.50
C GLN A 640 5.37 -31.22 -10.18
N ALA A 641 4.58 -30.51 -10.99
CA ALA A 641 3.48 -31.10 -11.75
C ALA A 641 3.98 -32.19 -12.72
N LEU A 642 5.21 -32.05 -13.24
CA LEU A 642 5.91 -33.04 -14.06
C LEU A 642 6.53 -34.20 -13.27
N GLY A 643 6.45 -34.17 -11.93
CA GLY A 643 6.97 -35.21 -11.05
C GLY A 643 8.44 -35.05 -10.64
N ALA A 644 9.04 -33.87 -10.83
CA ALA A 644 10.39 -33.61 -10.33
C ALA A 644 10.40 -33.61 -8.80
N LYS A 645 11.32 -34.38 -8.20
CA LYS A 645 11.52 -34.38 -6.76
C LYS A 645 12.48 -33.24 -6.43
N ILE A 646 11.98 -32.12 -5.91
CA ILE A 646 12.80 -30.93 -5.64
C ILE A 646 13.60 -31.06 -4.34
N VAL A 647 13.13 -31.86 -3.39
CA VAL A 647 13.68 -31.93 -2.02
C VAL A 647 13.84 -33.38 -1.57
N ASP A 648 14.99 -33.68 -0.96
CA ASP A 648 15.25 -34.90 -0.21
C ASP A 648 15.10 -34.66 1.30
N MET A 649 13.96 -35.12 1.83
CA MET A 649 13.65 -35.06 3.26
C MET A 649 14.29 -36.17 4.09
N THR A 650 14.98 -37.13 3.45
CA THR A 650 15.62 -38.24 4.17
C THR A 650 16.94 -37.85 4.83
N GLN A 651 17.45 -36.66 4.51
CA GLN A 651 18.66 -36.08 5.08
C GLN A 651 18.32 -35.04 6.14
N ASP A 652 19.19 -34.90 7.14
CA ASP A 652 19.10 -33.88 8.18
C ASP A 652 20.40 -33.04 8.23
N PRO A 653 20.35 -31.73 7.88
CA PRO A 653 19.18 -31.04 7.32
C PRO A 653 18.83 -31.51 5.89
N PRO A 654 17.61 -31.23 5.40
CA PRO A 654 17.19 -31.60 4.05
C PRO A 654 18.12 -31.07 2.93
N ARG A 655 18.09 -31.74 1.76
CA ARG A 655 18.88 -31.36 0.57
C ARG A 655 17.96 -31.05 -0.60
N VAL A 656 18.25 -30.02 -1.38
CA VAL A 656 17.59 -29.83 -2.69
C VAL A 656 18.15 -30.79 -3.74
N ILE A 657 17.33 -31.17 -4.71
CA ILE A 657 17.69 -32.05 -5.83
C ILE A 657 17.37 -31.31 -7.12
N TYR A 658 18.42 -30.89 -7.83
CA TYR A 658 18.36 -30.22 -9.13
C TYR A 658 19.01 -31.07 -10.24
N ASP A 659 19.81 -32.06 -9.89
CA ASP A 659 20.66 -32.81 -10.82
C ASP A 659 20.20 -34.26 -11.09
N ASP A 660 18.95 -34.60 -10.79
CA ASP A 660 18.41 -35.92 -11.12
C ASP A 660 17.78 -35.99 -12.53
N ALA A 661 17.42 -37.21 -12.95
CA ALA A 661 16.90 -37.43 -14.30
C ALA A 661 15.50 -36.84 -14.51
N THR A 662 14.65 -36.83 -13.47
CA THR A 662 13.28 -36.29 -13.58
C THR A 662 13.30 -34.77 -13.60
N MET A 663 14.19 -34.13 -12.84
CA MET A 663 14.43 -32.69 -12.88
C MET A 663 14.94 -32.24 -14.25
N ARG A 664 15.94 -32.93 -14.82
CA ARG A 664 16.42 -32.63 -16.18
C ARG A 664 15.31 -32.69 -17.22
N ALA A 665 14.50 -33.74 -17.19
CA ALA A 665 13.38 -33.91 -18.11
C ALA A 665 12.33 -32.81 -17.93
N ALA A 666 11.99 -32.47 -16.68
CA ALA A 666 11.02 -31.44 -16.37
C ALA A 666 11.51 -30.03 -16.75
N MET A 667 12.77 -29.70 -16.49
CA MET A 667 13.40 -28.44 -16.89
C MET A 667 13.42 -28.31 -18.41
N GLN A 668 13.81 -29.37 -19.13
CA GLN A 668 13.79 -29.35 -20.60
C GLN A 668 12.37 -29.14 -21.15
N TRP A 669 11.37 -29.81 -20.55
CA TRP A 669 9.98 -29.64 -20.96
C TRP A 669 9.49 -28.19 -20.76
N TYR A 670 9.83 -27.57 -19.62
CA TYR A 670 9.43 -26.19 -19.33
C TYR A 670 10.13 -25.19 -20.24
N VAL A 671 11.43 -25.37 -20.50
CA VAL A 671 12.19 -24.59 -21.48
C VAL A 671 11.59 -24.70 -22.89
N ASP A 672 11.17 -25.90 -23.30
CA ASP A 672 10.57 -26.16 -24.61
C ASP A 672 9.25 -25.38 -24.82
N LEU A 673 8.51 -25.02 -23.76
CA LEU A 673 7.31 -24.17 -23.88
C LEU A 673 7.63 -22.82 -24.56
N HIS A 674 8.78 -22.25 -24.24
CA HIS A 674 9.24 -20.99 -24.80
C HIS A 674 10.07 -21.23 -26.07
N LEU A 675 11.20 -21.94 -25.97
CA LEU A 675 12.18 -22.01 -27.07
C LEU A 675 11.74 -22.81 -28.29
N LYS A 676 10.90 -23.84 -28.09
CA LYS A 676 10.53 -24.79 -29.15
C LYS A 676 9.07 -24.66 -29.58
N HIS A 677 8.19 -24.35 -28.65
CA HIS A 677 6.76 -24.30 -28.88
C HIS A 677 6.24 -22.87 -28.96
N ASP A 678 6.97 -21.90 -28.41
CA ASP A 678 6.65 -20.47 -28.47
C ASP A 678 5.22 -20.18 -27.95
N VAL A 679 4.75 -21.00 -26.99
CA VAL A 679 3.40 -20.91 -26.40
C VAL A 679 3.34 -20.07 -25.13
N LYS A 680 4.50 -19.72 -24.57
CA LYS A 680 4.66 -18.99 -23.31
C LYS A 680 5.60 -17.78 -23.48
N PRO A 681 5.25 -16.60 -22.94
CA PRO A 681 6.21 -15.49 -22.83
C PRO A 681 7.27 -15.81 -21.76
N MET A 682 8.32 -15.01 -21.71
CA MET A 682 9.34 -15.10 -20.68
C MET A 682 9.29 -13.84 -19.82
N PHE A 683 9.24 -14.00 -18.50
CA PHE A 683 9.36 -12.90 -17.55
C PHE A 683 10.76 -12.88 -16.92
N VAL A 684 10.91 -12.24 -15.76
CA VAL A 684 12.19 -12.03 -15.11
C VAL A 684 12.75 -13.35 -14.59
N THR A 685 13.86 -13.81 -15.18
CA THR A 685 14.61 -15.02 -14.78
C THR A 685 15.74 -14.74 -13.78
N ASP A 686 16.26 -13.51 -13.78
CA ASP A 686 17.37 -13.09 -12.94
C ASP A 686 16.86 -12.37 -11.68
N PHE A 687 17.11 -12.98 -10.52
CA PHE A 687 16.74 -12.40 -9.23
C PHE A 687 17.36 -11.01 -8.99
N ALA A 688 18.53 -10.72 -9.57
CA ALA A 688 19.16 -9.40 -9.48
C ALA A 688 18.40 -8.30 -10.21
N LYS A 689 17.65 -8.65 -11.25
CA LYS A 689 16.79 -7.72 -12.00
C LYS A 689 15.40 -7.60 -11.41
N LEU A 690 15.00 -8.51 -10.52
CA LEU A 690 13.67 -8.52 -9.91
C LEU A 690 13.35 -7.19 -9.21
N LEU A 691 14.30 -6.60 -8.49
CA LEU A 691 14.06 -5.33 -7.79
C LEU A 691 13.79 -4.14 -8.72
N THR A 692 14.29 -4.18 -9.95
CA THR A 692 14.14 -3.11 -10.94
C THR A 692 13.03 -3.39 -11.95
N GLU A 693 12.72 -4.66 -12.21
CA GLU A 693 11.84 -5.09 -13.30
C GLU A 693 10.57 -5.81 -12.81
N ALA A 694 10.44 -6.19 -11.53
CA ALA A 694 9.27 -6.94 -11.05
C ALA A 694 7.96 -6.21 -11.26
N SER A 695 7.92 -4.90 -10.99
CA SER A 695 6.72 -4.09 -11.22
C SER A 695 6.33 -4.09 -12.70
N THR A 696 7.32 -3.98 -13.60
CA THR A 696 7.07 -4.03 -15.05
C THR A 696 6.60 -5.41 -15.48
N ALA A 697 7.25 -6.48 -15.04
CA ALA A 697 6.88 -7.85 -15.39
C ALA A 697 5.48 -8.24 -14.88
N LEU A 698 5.12 -7.81 -13.67
CA LEU A 698 3.77 -7.94 -13.13
C LEU A 698 2.76 -7.22 -14.04
N ILE A 699 3.02 -5.96 -14.38
CA ILE A 699 2.13 -5.17 -15.24
C ILE A 699 2.00 -5.80 -16.62
N ASP A 700 3.10 -6.24 -17.23
CA ASP A 700 3.09 -6.87 -18.56
C ASP A 700 2.29 -8.16 -18.55
N ARG A 701 2.46 -9.00 -17.51
CA ARG A 701 1.65 -10.20 -17.31
C ARG A 701 0.17 -9.85 -17.20
N GLU A 702 -0.20 -8.96 -16.29
CA GLU A 702 -1.61 -8.61 -16.08
C GLU A 702 -2.22 -7.98 -17.34
N THR A 703 -1.46 -7.15 -18.08
CA THR A 703 -1.89 -6.52 -19.33
C THR A 703 -2.16 -7.56 -20.42
N MET A 704 -1.29 -8.58 -20.56
CA MET A 704 -1.52 -9.66 -21.52
C MET A 704 -2.82 -10.42 -21.23
N ILE A 705 -3.15 -10.64 -19.96
CA ILE A 705 -4.41 -11.28 -19.57
C ILE A 705 -5.57 -10.33 -19.91
N ASP A 706 -5.51 -9.09 -19.43
CA ASP A 706 -6.59 -8.10 -19.55
C ASP A 706 -6.94 -7.74 -21.00
N ASP A 707 -5.96 -7.73 -21.90
CA ASP A 707 -6.16 -7.49 -23.32
C ASP A 707 -6.55 -8.76 -24.11
N GLY A 708 -6.81 -9.88 -23.42
CA GLY A 708 -7.20 -11.15 -24.04
C GLY A 708 -6.09 -11.80 -24.86
N ARG A 709 -4.82 -11.47 -24.57
CA ARG A 709 -3.64 -12.05 -25.22
C ARG A 709 -3.13 -13.31 -24.51
N ALA A 710 -3.66 -13.64 -23.33
CA ALA A 710 -3.41 -14.89 -22.63
C ALA A 710 -4.62 -15.83 -22.76
N ALA A 711 -4.45 -17.02 -23.33
CA ALA A 711 -5.54 -18.00 -23.43
C ALA A 711 -5.74 -18.81 -22.14
N MET A 712 -4.64 -19.18 -21.49
CA MET A 712 -4.60 -19.81 -20.17
C MET A 712 -3.53 -19.12 -19.33
N TRP A 713 -3.72 -19.04 -18.00
CA TRP A 713 -2.70 -18.53 -17.09
C TRP A 713 -2.71 -19.24 -15.74
N SER A 714 -1.55 -19.32 -15.09
CA SER A 714 -1.49 -19.76 -13.69
C SER A 714 -2.10 -18.68 -12.81
N ALA A 715 -2.99 -19.06 -11.90
CA ALA A 715 -3.65 -18.15 -10.99
C ALA A 715 -3.66 -18.71 -9.57
N TYR A 716 -3.60 -17.80 -8.61
CA TYR A 716 -3.82 -18.09 -7.21
C TYR A 716 -5.30 -17.99 -6.92
N ALA A 717 -5.86 -19.03 -6.31
CA ALA A 717 -7.26 -19.05 -5.91
C ALA A 717 -7.60 -17.84 -5.03
N GLY A 718 -8.51 -17.00 -5.51
CA GLY A 718 -9.02 -15.87 -4.74
C GLY A 718 -8.13 -14.64 -4.69
N MET A 719 -6.97 -14.63 -5.35
CA MET A 719 -6.23 -13.36 -5.46
C MET A 719 -6.94 -12.44 -6.48
N PRO A 720 -7.21 -11.18 -6.10
CA PRO A 720 -7.76 -10.21 -7.03
C PRO A 720 -6.75 -9.87 -8.12
N ASN A 721 -7.24 -9.21 -9.18
CA ASN A 721 -6.37 -8.58 -10.16
C ASN A 721 -5.47 -7.55 -9.44
N LEU A 722 -4.15 -7.77 -9.45
CA LEU A 722 -3.18 -6.96 -8.70
C LEU A 722 -3.02 -5.55 -9.28
N THR A 723 -3.42 -5.35 -10.54
CA THR A 723 -3.49 -4.01 -11.13
C THR A 723 -4.75 -3.28 -10.68
N GLY A 724 -5.88 -3.95 -10.44
CA GLY A 724 -7.17 -3.29 -10.17
C GLY A 724 -7.93 -2.90 -11.43
N SER A 725 -7.57 -3.46 -12.59
CA SER A 725 -8.31 -3.33 -13.85
C SER A 725 -9.60 -4.16 -13.81
N ASP A 726 -10.70 -3.55 -14.25
CA ASP A 726 -12.07 -4.11 -14.32
C ASP A 726 -12.29 -4.99 -15.57
N LYS A 727 -11.35 -4.97 -16.53
CA LYS A 727 -11.45 -5.72 -17.80
C LYS A 727 -11.76 -7.21 -17.59
N ARG A 728 -11.23 -7.81 -16.52
CA ARG A 728 -11.49 -9.23 -16.17
C ARG A 728 -12.91 -9.51 -15.71
N GLU A 729 -13.61 -8.53 -15.14
CA GLU A 729 -14.99 -8.72 -14.67
C GLU A 729 -15.95 -9.01 -15.83
N THR A 730 -15.63 -8.49 -17.01
CA THR A 730 -16.41 -8.72 -18.24
C THR A 730 -15.93 -9.93 -19.04
N MET A 731 -14.78 -10.53 -18.68
CA MET A 731 -14.21 -11.65 -19.40
C MET A 731 -14.88 -12.96 -19.02
N ASN A 732 -15.15 -13.81 -20.01
CA ASN A 732 -15.69 -15.14 -19.81
C ASN A 732 -14.60 -16.12 -19.35
N ILE A 733 -14.29 -16.11 -18.06
CA ILE A 733 -13.17 -16.88 -17.48
C ILE A 733 -13.68 -18.19 -16.87
N GLY A 734 -13.05 -19.31 -17.24
CA GLY A 734 -13.16 -20.59 -16.56
C GLY A 734 -11.92 -20.91 -15.70
N ALA A 735 -12.00 -21.94 -14.86
CA ALA A 735 -10.89 -22.39 -14.04
C ALA A 735 -10.82 -23.92 -13.93
N VAL A 736 -9.61 -24.46 -13.84
CA VAL A 736 -9.35 -25.90 -13.69
C VAL A 736 -8.13 -26.13 -12.80
N ALA A 737 -8.09 -27.25 -12.08
CA ALA A 737 -6.89 -27.65 -11.34
C ALA A 737 -5.69 -27.81 -12.27
N LEU A 738 -4.46 -27.70 -11.74
CA LEU A 738 -3.26 -27.90 -12.54
C LEU A 738 -3.23 -29.27 -13.25
N PRO A 739 -2.61 -29.35 -14.44
CA PRO A 739 -2.42 -30.61 -15.16
C PRO A 739 -1.51 -31.57 -14.38
N ILE A 740 -1.75 -32.88 -14.56
CA ILE A 740 -1.04 -33.94 -13.84
C ILE A 740 -0.01 -34.60 -14.76
N GLY A 741 1.24 -34.74 -14.29
CA GLY A 741 2.29 -35.47 -15.00
C GLY A 741 2.13 -36.99 -14.93
N ALA A 742 2.86 -37.72 -15.79
CA ALA A 742 2.78 -39.18 -15.89
C ALA A 742 3.19 -39.93 -14.60
N ALA A 743 3.94 -39.29 -13.70
CA ALA A 743 4.32 -39.82 -12.39
C ALA A 743 3.29 -39.46 -11.28
N GLY A 744 2.16 -38.84 -11.63
CA GLY A 744 1.27 -38.15 -10.69
C GLY A 744 1.85 -36.80 -10.26
N SER A 745 1.04 -35.97 -9.60
CA SER A 745 1.55 -34.77 -8.92
C SER A 745 2.22 -35.20 -7.60
N ALA A 746 3.51 -34.89 -7.46
CA ALA A 746 4.28 -35.27 -6.25
C ALA A 746 3.96 -34.41 -5.01
N GLY A 747 3.00 -33.48 -5.10
CA GLY A 747 2.66 -32.49 -4.08
C GLY A 747 1.22 -31.99 -4.21
N GLY A 748 0.69 -31.37 -3.15
CA GLY A 748 -0.54 -30.58 -3.23
C GLY A 748 -0.31 -29.30 -4.02
N ASN A 749 -1.30 -28.90 -4.81
CA ASN A 749 -1.19 -27.77 -5.73
C ASN A 749 -1.59 -26.45 -5.05
N TYR A 750 -1.12 -26.15 -3.84
CA TYR A 750 -1.49 -24.91 -3.15
C TYR A 750 -0.33 -24.17 -2.48
N VAL A 751 -0.38 -22.85 -2.59
CA VAL A 751 0.75 -21.93 -2.36
C VAL A 751 0.92 -21.62 -0.89
N SER A 752 -0.20 -21.37 -0.23
CA SER A 752 -0.27 -20.92 1.14
C SER A 752 -1.52 -21.45 1.81
N SER A 753 -1.44 -21.58 3.13
CA SER A 753 -2.59 -21.71 4.00
C SER A 753 -2.58 -20.56 4.99
N SER A 754 -3.75 -20.13 5.42
CA SER A 754 -3.90 -19.18 6.52
C SER A 754 -4.67 -19.83 7.65
N GLY A 755 -4.38 -19.41 8.88
CA GLY A 755 -5.03 -19.92 10.08
C GLY A 755 -5.29 -18.80 11.07
N TYR A 756 -6.30 -19.00 11.91
CA TYR A 756 -6.64 -18.11 13.00
C TYR A 756 -5.98 -18.57 14.30
N TYR A 757 -5.17 -17.69 14.87
CA TYR A 757 -4.40 -17.87 16.09
C TYR A 757 -5.03 -17.06 17.24
N ILE A 758 -4.79 -17.52 18.47
CA ILE A 758 -5.11 -16.79 19.69
C ILE A 758 -3.77 -16.46 20.38
N ALA A 759 -3.57 -15.20 20.77
CA ALA A 759 -2.37 -14.80 21.49
C ALA A 759 -2.30 -15.51 22.86
N ALA A 760 -1.13 -16.00 23.26
CA ALA A 760 -0.98 -16.76 24.51
C ALA A 760 -1.41 -15.94 25.75
N GLU A 761 -1.03 -14.66 25.77
CA GLU A 761 -1.22 -13.75 26.90
C GLU A 761 -2.57 -13.02 26.92
N THR A 762 -3.44 -13.21 25.92
CA THR A 762 -4.74 -12.51 25.91
C THR A 762 -5.61 -12.95 27.10
N PRO A 763 -6.28 -12.02 27.80
CA PRO A 763 -7.32 -12.37 28.76
C PRO A 763 -8.62 -12.84 28.08
N ALA A 764 -8.83 -12.55 26.80
CA ALA A 764 -10.07 -12.76 26.08
C ALA A 764 -10.16 -14.13 25.36
N LYS A 765 -9.45 -15.16 25.84
CA LYS A 765 -9.26 -16.45 25.15
C LYS A 765 -10.57 -17.10 24.68
N GLN A 766 -11.61 -17.09 25.51
CA GLN A 766 -12.93 -17.66 25.18
C GLN A 766 -13.68 -16.84 24.11
N ALA A 767 -13.58 -15.50 24.17
CA ALA A 767 -14.17 -14.63 23.16
C ALA A 767 -13.47 -14.79 21.82
N CYS A 768 -12.14 -14.90 21.82
CA CYS A 768 -11.34 -15.23 20.64
C CYS A 768 -11.73 -16.59 20.07
N TRP A 769 -11.85 -17.64 20.88
CA TRP A 769 -12.29 -18.98 20.42
C TRP A 769 -13.64 -18.93 19.69
N LYS A 770 -14.64 -18.25 20.28
CA LYS A 770 -15.96 -18.07 19.66
C LYS A 770 -15.84 -17.34 18.32
N TRP A 771 -15.07 -16.25 18.27
CA TRP A 771 -14.88 -15.45 17.07
C TRP A 771 -14.17 -16.23 15.94
N ILE A 772 -13.04 -16.87 16.23
CA ILE A 772 -12.29 -17.61 15.20
C ILE A 772 -13.06 -18.84 14.70
N THR A 773 -13.84 -19.49 15.57
CA THR A 773 -14.73 -20.59 15.17
C THR A 773 -15.82 -20.08 14.25
N TYR A 774 -16.51 -19.00 14.62
CA TYR A 774 -17.50 -18.33 13.77
C TYR A 774 -16.92 -17.98 12.39
N LEU A 775 -15.71 -17.40 12.33
CA LEU A 775 -15.02 -17.05 11.09
C LEU A 775 -14.73 -18.26 10.18
N THR A 776 -14.49 -19.46 10.73
CA THR A 776 -14.29 -20.65 9.90
C THR A 776 -15.56 -21.10 9.19
N GLU A 777 -16.74 -20.68 9.65
CA GLU A 777 -18.05 -21.04 9.09
C GLU A 777 -18.55 -20.04 8.03
N GLN A 778 -17.88 -18.89 7.89
CA GLN A 778 -18.33 -17.82 6.97
C GLN A 778 -17.68 -17.96 5.60
N ALA A 779 -18.48 -18.15 4.55
CA ALA A 779 -18.01 -18.10 3.15
C ALA A 779 -17.64 -16.67 2.70
N ASP A 780 -18.28 -15.66 3.29
CA ASP A 780 -18.21 -14.24 2.89
C ASP A 780 -16.79 -13.67 2.87
N VAL A 781 -15.90 -14.19 3.72
CA VAL A 781 -14.51 -13.73 3.83
C VAL A 781 -13.48 -14.62 3.16
N LYS A 782 -13.88 -15.78 2.64
CA LYS A 782 -12.96 -16.76 2.01
C LYS A 782 -12.70 -16.43 0.56
N GLN A 783 -11.44 -16.21 0.20
CA GLN A 783 -11.03 -15.93 -1.18
C GLN A 783 -10.52 -17.20 -1.84
N GLY A 784 -9.68 -17.94 -1.12
CA GLY A 784 -9.20 -19.26 -1.53
C GLY A 784 -10.24 -20.34 -1.23
N LEU A 785 -9.78 -21.60 -1.15
CA LEU A 785 -10.62 -22.69 -0.70
C LEU A 785 -10.83 -22.63 0.82
N PRO A 786 -12.08 -22.59 1.33
CA PRO A 786 -12.36 -22.71 2.75
C PRO A 786 -11.76 -24.00 3.32
N ALA A 787 -11.13 -23.91 4.50
CA ALA A 787 -10.53 -25.10 5.11
C ALA A 787 -11.56 -26.12 5.63
N ARG A 788 -12.81 -25.67 5.86
CA ARG A 788 -13.96 -26.54 6.14
C ARG A 788 -14.60 -27.02 4.84
N LYS A 789 -14.78 -28.35 4.72
CA LYS A 789 -15.45 -29.01 3.60
C LYS A 789 -16.89 -28.53 3.46
N SER A 790 -17.62 -28.45 4.57
CA SER A 790 -19.01 -27.97 4.60
C SER A 790 -19.16 -26.56 3.99
N VAL A 791 -18.22 -25.65 4.27
CA VAL A 791 -18.20 -24.29 3.70
C VAL A 791 -17.75 -24.33 2.24
N ALA A 792 -16.71 -25.08 1.90
CA ALA A 792 -16.21 -25.26 0.54
C ALA A 792 -17.22 -25.93 -0.42
N GLU A 793 -18.18 -26.67 0.11
CA GLU A 793 -19.26 -27.32 -0.63
C GLU A 793 -20.56 -26.50 -0.63
N SER A 794 -20.67 -25.47 0.22
CA SER A 794 -21.88 -24.69 0.40
C SER A 794 -22.31 -23.92 -0.85
N GLU A 795 -23.62 -23.69 -0.99
CA GLU A 795 -24.17 -22.86 -2.07
C GLU A 795 -23.67 -21.41 -1.98
N ALA A 796 -23.56 -20.86 -0.77
CA ALA A 796 -23.07 -19.49 -0.56
C ALA A 796 -21.64 -19.31 -1.12
N TYR A 797 -20.76 -20.27 -0.87
CA TYR A 797 -19.40 -20.23 -1.42
C TYR A 797 -19.41 -20.41 -2.95
N GLN A 798 -20.23 -21.32 -3.48
CA GLN A 798 -20.35 -21.51 -4.93
C GLN A 798 -20.94 -20.28 -5.64
N GLN A 799 -21.89 -19.56 -5.03
CA GLN A 799 -22.43 -18.31 -5.54
C GLN A 799 -21.35 -17.21 -5.54
N LYS A 800 -20.48 -17.20 -4.53
CA LYS A 800 -19.40 -16.22 -4.42
C LYS A 800 -18.31 -16.41 -5.48
N VAL A 801 -17.74 -17.61 -5.60
CA VAL A 801 -16.58 -17.84 -6.49
C VAL A 801 -16.96 -18.44 -7.85
N GLY A 802 -18.20 -18.93 -8.00
CA GLY A 802 -18.65 -19.70 -9.14
C GLY A 802 -18.42 -21.21 -8.95
N ALA A 803 -19.39 -22.02 -9.38
CA ALA A 803 -19.39 -23.47 -9.15
C ALA A 803 -18.18 -24.18 -9.78
N GLU A 804 -17.75 -23.76 -10.97
CA GLU A 804 -16.57 -24.32 -11.64
C GLU A 804 -15.28 -24.00 -10.88
N ARG A 805 -15.06 -22.74 -10.47
CA ARG A 805 -13.89 -22.35 -9.65
C ARG A 805 -13.88 -23.10 -8.33
N ALA A 806 -15.02 -23.19 -7.65
CA ALA A 806 -15.13 -23.96 -6.42
C ALA A 806 -14.73 -25.44 -6.63
N ALA A 807 -15.13 -26.05 -7.74
CA ALA A 807 -14.73 -27.41 -8.09
C ALA A 807 -13.23 -27.53 -8.40
N ALA A 808 -12.66 -26.59 -9.15
CA ALA A 808 -11.23 -26.53 -9.46
C ALA A 808 -10.37 -26.39 -8.19
N TYR A 809 -10.79 -25.53 -7.25
CA TYR A 809 -10.08 -25.31 -5.99
C TYR A 809 -10.09 -26.58 -5.13
N ARG A 810 -11.26 -27.25 -5.02
CA ARG A 810 -11.36 -28.53 -4.29
C ARG A 810 -10.51 -29.63 -4.93
N ALA A 811 -10.51 -29.72 -6.26
CA ALA A 811 -9.70 -30.70 -6.98
C ALA A 811 -8.19 -30.49 -6.79
N SER A 812 -7.75 -29.25 -6.50
CA SER A 812 -6.34 -28.89 -6.36
C SER A 812 -5.70 -29.34 -5.04
N LEU A 813 -6.49 -29.66 -4.01
CA LEU A 813 -5.98 -30.15 -2.72
C LEU A 813 -5.66 -31.66 -2.71
N GLY A 814 -6.18 -32.42 -3.69
CA GLY A 814 -5.96 -33.86 -3.83
C GLY A 814 -6.49 -34.70 -2.64
N GLU A 815 -6.48 -36.03 -2.79
CA GLU A 815 -6.81 -36.95 -1.69
C GLU A 815 -5.62 -37.22 -0.74
N SER A 816 -4.39 -36.95 -1.19
CA SER A 816 -3.14 -37.30 -0.49
C SER A 816 -2.62 -36.23 0.49
N GLY A 817 -3.13 -35.00 0.41
CA GLY A 817 -2.91 -33.96 1.42
C GLY A 817 -1.47 -33.47 1.64
N THR A 818 -0.57 -33.62 0.68
CA THR A 818 0.83 -33.15 0.83
C THR A 818 0.93 -31.64 0.64
N SER A 819 1.82 -30.98 1.39
CA SER A 819 2.09 -29.54 1.26
C SER A 819 2.89 -29.23 -0.02
N ALA A 820 2.74 -28.03 -0.58
CA ALA A 820 3.56 -27.60 -1.72
C ALA A 820 5.03 -27.41 -1.34
N VAL A 821 5.92 -27.45 -2.33
CA VAL A 821 7.36 -27.19 -2.09
C VAL A 821 7.62 -25.78 -1.60
N TYR A 822 6.76 -24.80 -1.93
CA TYR A 822 6.87 -23.46 -1.38
C TYR A 822 6.73 -23.43 0.13
N GLN A 823 5.84 -24.25 0.69
CA GLN A 823 5.73 -24.42 2.14
C GLN A 823 6.97 -25.12 2.71
N PHE A 824 7.64 -25.99 1.95
CA PHE A 824 8.91 -26.55 2.40
C PHE A 824 9.98 -25.46 2.58
N PHE A 825 10.06 -24.45 1.72
CA PHE A 825 11.01 -23.33 1.86
C PHE A 825 10.58 -22.27 2.89
N SER A 826 9.73 -22.64 3.87
CA SER A 826 9.28 -21.77 4.95
C SER A 826 9.68 -22.33 6.32
N GLY A 827 9.44 -21.58 7.40
CA GLY A 827 9.74 -22.00 8.78
C GLY A 827 11.20 -22.41 8.98
N LYS A 828 11.43 -23.58 9.59
CA LYS A 828 12.79 -24.12 9.88
C LYS A 828 13.67 -24.38 8.65
N ASN A 829 13.05 -24.47 7.47
CA ASN A 829 13.73 -24.74 6.19
C ASN A 829 13.80 -23.47 5.33
N SER A 830 13.38 -22.31 5.84
CA SER A 830 13.41 -21.03 5.11
C SER A 830 14.78 -20.67 4.58
N TRP A 831 15.86 -21.06 5.27
CA TRP A 831 17.22 -20.85 4.80
C TRP A 831 17.52 -21.57 3.47
N LEU A 832 16.79 -22.62 3.07
CA LEU A 832 16.96 -23.26 1.76
C LEU A 832 16.31 -22.49 0.61
N SER A 833 15.51 -21.45 0.88
CA SER A 833 14.87 -20.63 -0.15
C SER A 833 15.87 -19.97 -1.11
N TYR A 834 17.09 -19.65 -0.63
CA TYR A 834 18.18 -19.13 -1.46
C TYR A 834 18.54 -20.06 -2.63
N SER A 835 18.33 -21.38 -2.48
CA SER A 835 18.61 -22.36 -3.55
C SER A 835 17.70 -22.20 -4.76
N VAL A 836 16.49 -21.65 -4.58
CA VAL A 836 15.56 -21.35 -5.68
C VAL A 836 16.15 -20.29 -6.62
N PHE A 837 17.01 -19.40 -6.13
CA PHE A 837 17.71 -18.41 -6.97
C PHE A 837 18.63 -19.07 -7.98
N TRP A 838 19.36 -20.11 -7.56
CA TRP A 838 20.25 -20.83 -8.47
C TRP A 838 19.48 -21.68 -9.47
N LEU A 839 18.31 -22.20 -9.11
CA LEU A 839 17.41 -22.86 -10.06
C LEU A 839 16.87 -21.88 -11.11
N ALA A 840 16.43 -20.69 -10.70
CA ALA A 840 15.97 -19.65 -11.61
C ALA A 840 17.10 -19.16 -12.54
N LYS A 841 18.30 -18.95 -12.00
CA LYS A 841 19.51 -18.63 -12.76
C LYS A 841 19.85 -19.72 -13.78
N ALA A 842 19.76 -20.98 -13.40
CA ALA A 842 19.97 -22.10 -14.32
C ALA A 842 18.95 -22.12 -15.46
N TYR A 843 17.67 -21.85 -15.17
CA TYR A 843 16.66 -21.69 -16.22
C TYR A 843 17.02 -20.55 -17.17
N GLY A 844 17.37 -19.37 -16.65
CA GLY A 844 17.82 -18.23 -17.46
C GLY A 844 18.99 -18.58 -18.38
N GLN A 845 20.03 -19.24 -17.85
CA GLN A 845 21.20 -19.68 -18.64
C GLN A 845 20.83 -20.64 -19.78
N VAL A 846 19.86 -21.52 -19.57
CA VAL A 846 19.41 -22.43 -20.63
C VAL A 846 18.67 -21.66 -21.72
N VAL A 847 17.80 -20.75 -21.31
CA VAL A 847 16.96 -19.96 -22.21
C VAL A 847 17.78 -18.98 -23.04
N ASP A 848 18.78 -18.32 -22.43
CA ASP A 848 19.71 -17.42 -23.10
C ASP A 848 20.72 -18.16 -24.01
N GLY A 849 20.79 -19.49 -23.89
CA GLY A 849 21.71 -20.34 -24.66
C GLY A 849 23.13 -20.40 -24.09
N ASP A 850 23.34 -19.90 -22.87
CA ASP A 850 24.62 -19.88 -22.17
C ASP A 850 25.07 -21.28 -21.73
N ALA A 851 24.12 -22.17 -21.42
CA ALA A 851 24.41 -23.54 -20.98
C ALA A 851 23.31 -24.55 -21.36
N PRO A 852 23.64 -25.82 -21.65
CA PRO A 852 22.63 -26.87 -21.75
C PRO A 852 22.03 -27.20 -20.37
N VAL A 853 20.80 -27.74 -20.36
CA VAL A 853 20.04 -28.09 -19.14
C VAL A 853 20.88 -28.86 -18.13
N ASP A 854 21.58 -29.91 -18.57
CA ASP A 854 22.40 -30.75 -17.68
C ASP A 854 23.50 -29.97 -16.96
N LYS A 855 24.14 -29.04 -17.67
CA LYS A 855 25.21 -28.21 -17.10
C LYS A 855 24.64 -27.17 -16.14
N ALA A 856 23.61 -26.45 -16.56
CA ALA A 856 23.00 -25.39 -15.76
C ALA A 856 22.45 -25.96 -14.42
N LEU A 857 21.76 -27.09 -14.47
CA LEU A 857 21.25 -27.77 -13.28
C LEU A 857 22.36 -28.33 -12.37
N ALA A 858 23.44 -28.87 -12.95
CA ALA A 858 24.59 -29.34 -12.17
C ALA A 858 25.30 -28.19 -11.45
N ASP A 859 25.47 -27.05 -12.12
CA ASP A 859 26.05 -25.84 -11.53
C ASP A 859 25.14 -25.30 -10.39
N ALA A 860 23.82 -25.28 -10.58
CA ALA A 860 22.85 -24.90 -9.53
C ALA A 860 22.84 -25.87 -8.33
N GLN A 861 22.91 -27.19 -8.59
CA GLN A 861 23.02 -28.19 -7.53
C GLN A 861 24.29 -27.96 -6.70
N LYS A 862 25.42 -27.71 -7.37
CA LYS A 862 26.69 -27.47 -6.69
C LYS A 862 26.61 -26.26 -5.77
N LEU A 863 26.10 -25.12 -6.25
CA LEU A 863 25.94 -23.92 -5.43
C LEU A 863 25.03 -24.18 -4.22
N SER A 864 23.93 -24.92 -4.43
CA SER A 864 23.00 -25.28 -3.36
C SER A 864 23.63 -26.20 -2.31
N ASP A 865 24.44 -27.18 -2.73
CA ASP A 865 25.17 -28.08 -1.84
C ASP A 865 26.27 -27.35 -1.05
N ASP A 866 27.04 -26.47 -1.71
CA ASP A 866 28.08 -25.67 -1.08
C ASP A 866 27.48 -24.71 -0.03
N PHE A 867 26.33 -24.10 -0.35
CA PHE A 867 25.60 -23.24 0.57
C PHE A 867 25.06 -24.02 1.77
N ARG A 868 24.43 -25.18 1.54
CA ARG A 868 24.00 -26.07 2.62
C ARG A 868 25.19 -26.44 3.53
N ALA A 869 26.32 -26.81 2.95
CA ALA A 869 27.52 -27.16 3.71
C ALA A 869 28.01 -25.98 4.57
N CYS A 870 28.02 -24.76 4.03
CA CYS A 870 28.38 -23.55 4.76
C CYS A 870 27.43 -23.28 5.94
N VAL A 871 26.11 -23.35 5.71
CA VAL A 871 25.10 -23.12 6.75
C VAL A 871 25.22 -24.17 7.87
N VAL A 872 25.41 -25.44 7.52
CA VAL A 872 25.60 -26.53 8.50
C VAL A 872 26.90 -26.34 9.27
N GLN A 873 28.00 -26.00 8.61
CA GLN A 873 29.30 -25.80 9.25
C GLN A 873 29.28 -24.65 10.28
N LYS A 874 28.46 -23.63 10.02
CA LYS A 874 28.33 -22.44 10.87
C LYS A 874 27.19 -22.52 11.89
N ASP A 875 26.44 -23.63 11.92
CA ASP A 875 25.21 -23.75 12.72
C ASP A 875 24.21 -22.61 12.46
N ALA A 876 24.11 -22.19 11.19
CA ALA A 876 23.44 -20.97 10.79
C ALA A 876 21.99 -21.16 10.32
N GLN A 877 21.36 -22.32 10.57
CA GLN A 877 20.01 -22.62 10.07
C GLN A 877 18.95 -21.64 10.59
N SER A 878 19.17 -21.06 11.77
CA SER A 878 18.32 -20.03 12.39
C SER A 878 18.96 -18.63 12.41
N ASP A 879 20.18 -18.48 11.88
CA ASP A 879 20.93 -17.22 11.86
C ASP A 879 20.94 -16.62 10.44
N THR A 880 20.01 -15.72 10.17
CA THR A 880 19.87 -15.09 8.86
C THR A 880 21.11 -14.29 8.46
N GLN A 881 21.83 -13.66 9.39
CA GLN A 881 23.04 -12.91 9.03
C GLN A 881 24.14 -13.86 8.53
N GLN A 882 24.34 -14.98 9.21
CA GLN A 882 25.32 -15.98 8.77
C GLN A 882 24.89 -16.70 7.49
N GLN A 883 23.59 -16.94 7.29
CA GLN A 883 23.07 -17.45 6.01
C GLN A 883 23.46 -16.51 4.86
N ARG A 884 23.25 -15.20 5.02
CA ARG A 884 23.61 -14.20 4.00
C ARG A 884 25.10 -14.18 3.70
N GLN A 885 25.94 -14.31 4.73
CA GLN A 885 27.39 -14.45 4.54
C GLN A 885 27.74 -15.71 3.75
N CYS A 886 27.09 -16.84 4.03
CA CYS A 886 27.26 -18.05 3.24
C CYS A 886 26.85 -17.84 1.79
N VAL A 887 25.69 -17.24 1.52
CA VAL A 887 25.25 -16.93 0.15
C VAL A 887 26.29 -16.08 -0.56
N LYS A 888 26.79 -15.01 0.07
CA LYS A 888 27.78 -14.11 -0.53
C LYS A 888 29.13 -14.80 -0.78
N GLN A 889 29.53 -15.70 0.11
CA GLN A 889 30.76 -16.49 -0.04
C GLN A 889 30.65 -17.46 -1.22
N ILE A 890 29.49 -18.09 -1.40
CA ILE A 890 29.25 -19.10 -2.44
C ILE A 890 28.99 -18.46 -3.81
N ASP A 891 28.19 -17.39 -3.86
CA ASP A 891 27.89 -16.65 -5.08
C ASP A 891 28.08 -15.14 -4.86
N PRO A 892 29.31 -14.62 -5.04
CA PRO A 892 29.61 -13.19 -4.90
C PRO A 892 28.86 -12.30 -5.90
N SER A 893 28.30 -12.87 -6.98
CA SER A 893 27.56 -12.13 -7.99
C SER A 893 26.20 -11.66 -7.50
N ILE A 894 25.67 -12.24 -6.41
CA ILE A 894 24.40 -11.81 -5.81
C ILE A 894 24.59 -10.44 -5.14
N PRO A 895 23.80 -9.42 -5.53
CA PRO A 895 23.82 -8.10 -4.89
C PRO A 895 23.50 -8.13 -3.40
N ASP A 896 24.23 -7.35 -2.60
CA ASP A 896 24.08 -7.31 -1.14
C ASP A 896 22.67 -6.89 -0.67
N LEU A 897 21.97 -6.11 -1.50
CA LEU A 897 20.59 -5.67 -1.26
C LEU A 897 19.59 -6.83 -1.29
N LEU A 898 19.76 -7.78 -2.22
CA LEU A 898 18.86 -8.92 -2.38
C LEU A 898 18.96 -9.93 -1.25
N ILE A 899 20.13 -10.00 -0.65
CA ILE A 899 20.33 -10.83 0.52
C ILE A 899 20.05 -10.05 1.79
N GLY A 900 19.99 -8.71 1.81
CA GLY A 900 19.73 -7.94 3.05
C GLY A 900 20.97 -7.76 3.93
N ILE A 901 22.14 -7.58 3.31
CA ILE A 901 23.41 -7.25 3.99
C ILE A 901 23.62 -5.73 4.14
N ALA A 902 22.87 -4.90 3.41
CA ALA A 902 22.93 -3.45 3.57
C ALA A 902 22.05 -2.99 4.76
N GLU A 903 22.71 -2.43 5.78
CA GLU A 903 22.12 -1.74 6.94
C GLU A 903 21.45 -0.41 6.57
#